data_AF-A0AAD4LQA5-F1
#
_entry.id   AF-A0AAD4LQA5-F1
#
_cell.length_a   1.000
_cell.length_b   1.000
_cell.length_c   1.000
_cell.angle_alpha   90.00
_cell.angle_beta   90.00
_cell.angle_gamma   90.00
#
_symmetry.space_group_name_H-M   'P 1'
#
loop_
_entity.id
_entity.type
_entity.pdbx_description
1 polymer ?
#
loop_
_entity_poly.entity_id
_entity_poly.type
_entity_poly.pdbx_seq_one_letter_code
_entity_poly.pdbx_strand_id
1 'polypeptide(L)'
;MATVALSTFKSQARNRLSVVAYPILFLSLQFVSSFRRGTGVIPITPSELAVVESLKLAANVLIRYRSGEGLFCKPHGRAAQWDVSHEQPLQGLASQDDDGSVVSSGEDVSQEPGANFTVRSCLAVVFASVVWASAAYTFSSALFLFDAVTVHLAAAASTLFVLYGFYAFAGQHIDMPLLQSTVLQLLGVSLAKVALSGPSKSTFTSLLVLLSVAFTSACNVFVVHNIYHSHAPSLLNMLNTLLFSSGLCFHVIVCIYNAVLVPISTTAIVPEWTLRRISALIIRAQLDWTTLSVIHDHDAILERVLYSLSLALLFLVISTLNASFSLAVLAGSSVALWTSISYVSEELYKSHHHLYDTPENESSIPTRRRRTVAGAIFAVLGLGSIIGANESILFRAERPILAPNVLPSPGPPTCQRRPLHFSPPLGSDSDSRKYRHFDDVLLIVFFSHARYDTNLDSYRDVYAEYFPNILFIGPANREDAGFEHSYDVYVDTYHAAEDLSNPDEYKMAGRMAHHMLYVAMQEHPCYDGYLWAPFDTLLNVPRLQLFDQNRFWYHSPFGRYVPNLALDPSAMNNASLHAPPANISPDPADMPPWKGWGEDWWWGSPYVGLPVCMPAFNKVSEAQRDRLAALTGQRDRLIGGSADTMYIPGRHRETFMSVLALFLQTDCFLEIAAPTALHLSLPRDEDILYVDHWWIWQPPFDTEFVRGKWVEGREVDTFHAFHWGEPSEEGGMWEPRPERIEDVRRLLQDSAARQGNRLPKVTLTN
;
A
#
# COMPACT_ATOMS: atom_id res chain seq x y z
N MET A 1 39.53 3.43 46.81
CA MET A 1 38.08 3.08 46.79
C MET A 1 37.23 4.09 46.00
N ALA A 2 37.42 5.41 46.12
CA ALA A 2 36.69 6.41 45.31
C ALA A 2 36.95 6.31 43.78
N THR A 3 38.16 5.93 43.36
CA THR A 3 38.54 5.79 41.94
C THR A 3 37.97 4.53 41.27
N VAL A 4 37.73 3.47 42.06
CA VAL A 4 37.09 2.22 41.58
C VAL A 4 35.59 2.43 41.45
N ALA A 5 34.96 3.14 42.39
CA ALA A 5 33.54 3.52 42.31
C ALA A 5 33.26 4.44 41.11
N LEU A 6 34.16 5.39 40.80
CA LEU A 6 34.00 6.29 39.65
C LEU A 6 34.20 5.59 38.30
N SER A 7 35.00 4.52 38.24
CA SER A 7 35.19 3.73 37.01
C SER A 7 34.04 2.75 36.75
N THR A 8 33.44 2.18 37.80
CA THR A 8 32.20 1.37 37.66
C THR A 8 31.01 2.25 37.27
N PHE A 9 30.91 3.46 37.84
CA PHE A 9 29.88 4.42 37.49
C PHE A 9 30.00 4.93 36.04
N LYS A 10 31.23 5.20 35.55
CA LYS A 10 31.47 5.58 34.13
C LYS A 10 31.23 4.43 33.15
N SER A 11 31.53 3.18 33.53
CA SER A 11 31.31 2.00 32.69
C SER A 11 29.81 1.67 32.54
N GLN A 12 29.03 1.75 33.64
CA GLN A 12 27.58 1.51 33.61
C GLN A 12 26.77 2.67 33.03
N ALA A 13 27.19 3.93 33.23
CA ALA A 13 26.53 5.08 32.59
C ALA A 13 26.70 5.06 31.06
N ARG A 14 27.84 4.57 30.53
CA ARG A 14 28.06 4.42 29.08
C ARG A 14 27.16 3.37 28.43
N ASN A 15 26.86 2.27 29.14
CA ASN A 15 25.95 1.22 28.65
C ASN A 15 24.46 1.60 28.76
N ARG A 16 24.09 2.60 29.57
CA ARG A 16 22.72 3.08 29.70
C ARG A 16 22.41 4.27 28.78
N LEU A 17 23.40 5.12 28.51
CA LEU A 17 23.25 6.23 27.55
C LEU A 17 23.02 5.74 26.12
N SER A 18 23.60 4.60 25.72
CA SER A 18 23.39 3.98 24.41
C SER A 18 21.96 3.43 24.22
N VAL A 19 21.33 2.94 25.30
CA VAL A 19 19.94 2.43 25.28
C VAL A 19 18.92 3.56 25.13
N VAL A 20 19.24 4.78 25.60
CA VAL A 20 18.37 5.97 25.48
C VAL A 20 18.69 6.78 24.21
N ALA A 21 19.97 6.85 23.81
CA ALA A 21 20.39 7.61 22.64
C ALA A 21 19.97 6.93 21.32
N TYR A 22 19.95 5.60 21.26
CA TYR A 22 19.61 4.88 20.02
C TYR A 22 18.16 5.09 19.55
N PRO A 23 17.11 5.00 20.41
CA PRO A 23 15.74 5.35 20.04
C PRO A 23 15.59 6.81 19.58
N ILE A 24 16.27 7.75 20.24
CA ILE A 24 16.22 9.18 19.89
C ILE A 24 16.90 9.43 18.54
N LEU A 25 18.06 8.82 18.29
CA LEU A 25 18.77 8.92 17.01
C LEU A 25 17.98 8.25 15.87
N PHE A 26 17.34 7.12 16.15
CA PHE A 26 16.49 6.40 15.21
C PHE A 26 15.21 7.19 14.88
N LEU A 27 14.54 7.77 15.89
CA LEU A 27 13.41 8.69 15.71
C LEU A 27 13.81 9.91 14.84
N SER A 28 14.99 10.46 15.08
CA SER A 28 15.52 11.60 14.31
C SER A 28 15.80 11.25 12.85
N LEU A 29 16.38 10.07 12.59
CA LEU A 29 16.65 9.56 11.24
C LEU A 29 15.36 9.21 10.47
N GLN A 30 14.34 8.67 11.15
CA GLN A 30 13.04 8.38 10.53
C GLN A 30 12.24 9.64 10.21
N PHE A 31 12.29 10.64 11.10
CA PHE A 31 11.64 11.94 10.94
C PHE A 31 12.16 12.70 9.70
N VAL A 32 13.45 12.60 9.40
CA VAL A 32 14.07 13.22 8.22
C VAL A 32 13.76 12.44 6.93
N SER A 33 13.56 11.13 7.00
CA SER A 33 13.34 10.28 5.81
C SER A 33 11.89 10.22 5.29
N SER A 34 10.91 10.67 6.07
CA SER A 34 9.47 10.44 5.79
C SER A 34 8.73 11.65 5.19
N PHE A 35 9.43 12.70 4.74
CA PHE A 35 8.80 13.81 4.02
C PHE A 35 8.46 13.41 2.57
N ARG A 36 7.28 12.84 2.34
CA ARG A 36 6.62 12.83 1.02
C ARG A 36 5.11 12.96 1.18
N ARG A 37 4.55 14.03 0.60
CA ARG A 37 3.11 14.29 0.51
C ARG A 37 2.48 13.35 -0.52
N GLY A 38 1.48 12.59 -0.10
CA GLY A 38 0.57 11.86 -0.98
C GLY A 38 -0.69 11.49 -0.20
N THR A 39 -1.84 11.99 -0.63
CA THR A 39 -3.14 11.71 -0.03
C THR A 39 -3.71 10.42 -0.64
N GLY A 40 -3.43 9.30 0.00
CA GLY A 40 -3.97 7.98 -0.33
C GLY A 40 -3.59 7.00 0.78
N VAL A 41 -4.48 6.05 1.09
CA VAL A 41 -4.41 5.04 2.17
C VAL A 41 -2.98 4.81 2.69
N ILE A 42 -2.70 5.29 3.90
CA ILE A 42 -1.34 5.34 4.48
C ILE A 42 -0.87 3.90 4.76
N PRO A 43 0.13 3.37 4.03
CA PRO A 43 0.69 2.08 4.37
C PRO A 43 1.57 2.26 5.60
N ILE A 44 1.22 1.61 6.72
CA ILE A 44 2.08 1.62 7.91
C ILE A 44 3.43 0.99 7.54
N THR A 45 4.47 1.82 7.51
CA THR A 45 5.82 1.38 7.16
C THR A 45 6.51 0.68 8.34
N PRO A 46 7.51 -0.19 8.12
CA PRO A 46 8.33 -0.76 9.22
C PRO A 46 8.93 0.29 10.16
N SER A 47 9.16 1.50 9.64
CA SER A 47 9.62 2.68 10.36
C SER A 47 8.59 3.22 11.37
N GLU A 48 7.31 3.23 11.01
CA GLU A 48 6.22 3.62 11.92
C GLU A 48 6.06 2.62 13.07
N LEU A 49 6.21 1.32 12.80
CA LEU A 49 6.22 0.30 13.84
C LEU A 49 7.39 0.50 14.81
N ALA A 50 8.55 0.95 14.35
CA ALA A 50 9.67 1.25 15.24
C ALA A 50 9.47 2.47 16.15
N VAL A 51 8.58 3.41 15.78
CA VAL A 51 8.18 4.54 16.64
C VAL A 51 7.39 4.02 17.85
N VAL A 52 6.39 3.16 17.62
CA VAL A 52 5.59 2.48 18.67
C VAL A 52 6.53 1.85 19.73
N GLU A 53 7.63 1.28 19.27
CA GLU A 53 8.57 0.51 20.09
C GLU A 53 9.59 1.35 20.82
N SER A 54 10.07 2.42 20.17
CA SER A 54 10.87 3.43 20.86
C SER A 54 10.09 4.02 22.04
N LEU A 55 8.76 4.18 21.89
CA LEU A 55 7.88 4.66 22.93
C LEU A 55 7.63 3.61 24.04
N LYS A 56 7.38 2.34 23.70
CA LYS A 56 7.27 1.26 24.71
C LYS A 56 8.54 1.10 25.52
N LEU A 57 9.69 1.07 24.84
CA LEU A 57 10.99 0.92 25.48
C LEU A 57 11.30 2.14 26.38
N ALA A 58 11.01 3.36 25.91
CA ALA A 58 11.15 4.56 26.72
C ALA A 58 10.25 4.51 27.97
N ALA A 59 9.00 4.07 27.83
CA ALA A 59 8.09 3.89 28.96
C ALA A 59 8.61 2.83 29.96
N ASN A 60 9.07 1.68 29.47
CA ASN A 60 9.63 0.62 30.31
C ASN A 60 10.90 1.08 31.05
N VAL A 61 11.82 1.76 30.36
CA VAL A 61 13.03 2.34 30.96
C VAL A 61 12.65 3.37 32.03
N LEU A 62 11.65 4.21 31.79
CA LEU A 62 11.17 5.20 32.76
C LEU A 62 10.57 4.53 34.01
N ILE A 63 9.76 3.48 33.82
CA ILE A 63 9.18 2.68 34.91
C ILE A 63 10.30 2.04 35.73
N ARG A 64 11.28 1.39 35.09
CA ARG A 64 12.45 0.78 35.75
C ARG A 64 13.33 1.79 36.47
N TYR A 65 13.54 2.98 35.88
CA TYR A 65 14.31 4.04 36.50
C TYR A 65 13.65 4.49 37.80
N ARG A 66 12.33 4.71 37.76
CA ARG A 66 11.55 5.15 38.93
C ARG A 66 11.40 4.07 40.00
N SER A 67 11.26 2.79 39.62
CA SER A 67 11.21 1.68 40.58
C SER A 67 12.59 1.36 41.18
N GLY A 68 13.66 1.53 40.39
CA GLY A 68 15.04 1.26 40.79
C GLY A 68 15.63 2.24 41.80
N GLU A 69 15.14 3.48 41.89
CA GLU A 69 15.59 4.44 42.91
C GLU A 69 15.30 3.96 44.35
N GLY A 70 14.40 2.99 44.56
CA GLY A 70 14.12 2.40 45.88
C GLY A 70 14.97 1.16 46.26
N LEU A 71 15.60 0.48 45.30
CA LEU A 71 16.27 -0.81 45.52
C LEU A 71 17.78 -0.73 45.77
N PHE A 72 18.39 0.44 45.61
CA PHE A 72 19.86 0.60 45.74
C PHE A 72 20.40 0.83 47.17
N CYS A 73 19.54 0.75 48.20
CA CYS A 73 19.95 0.95 49.59
C CYS A 73 19.38 -0.10 50.56
N LYS A 74 19.52 -1.40 50.30
CA LYS A 74 19.56 -2.39 51.40
C LYS A 74 20.58 -3.50 51.09
N PRO A 75 21.68 -3.62 51.85
CA PRO A 75 22.44 -4.86 51.86
C PRO A 75 21.51 -5.96 52.38
N HIS A 76 21.43 -7.08 51.67
CA HIS A 76 20.75 -8.29 52.14
C HIS A 76 21.47 -8.82 53.40
N GLY A 77 21.15 -8.25 54.55
CA GLY A 77 21.37 -8.88 55.84
C GLY A 77 20.26 -9.90 56.07
N ARG A 78 20.56 -11.18 55.82
CA ARG A 78 19.74 -12.29 56.33
C ARG A 78 19.72 -12.21 57.86
N ALA A 79 18.67 -11.62 58.43
CA ALA A 79 18.31 -11.92 59.81
C ALA A 79 17.60 -13.27 59.79
N ALA A 80 18.30 -14.30 60.28
CA ALA A 80 17.69 -15.58 60.61
C ALA A 80 16.62 -15.34 61.67
N GLN A 81 15.35 -15.37 61.25
CA GLN A 81 14.21 -15.35 62.13
C GLN A 81 14.13 -16.75 62.77
N TRP A 82 14.60 -16.81 64.02
CA TRP A 82 14.43 -17.97 64.88
C TRP A 82 12.94 -18.19 65.10
N ASP A 83 12.49 -19.40 64.77
CA ASP A 83 11.15 -19.89 65.02
C ASP A 83 11.02 -20.17 66.51
N VAL A 84 10.41 -19.23 67.25
CA VAL A 84 10.02 -19.40 68.65
C VAL A 84 8.51 -19.56 68.66
N SER A 85 8.01 -20.80 68.54
CA SER A 85 6.76 -21.23 69.19
C SER A 85 6.46 -22.71 68.99
N HIS A 86 6.94 -23.54 69.91
CA HIS A 86 6.18 -24.70 70.37
C HIS A 86 6.44 -24.91 71.87
N GLU A 87 5.68 -24.19 72.69
CA GLU A 87 5.39 -24.64 74.05
C GLU A 87 4.25 -25.66 73.99
N GLN A 88 4.54 -26.90 74.38
CA GLN A 88 3.57 -27.78 75.04
C GLN A 88 4.26 -28.50 76.22
N PRO A 89 3.52 -28.77 77.32
CA PRO A 89 4.13 -29.09 78.61
C PRO A 89 4.43 -30.57 78.80
N LEU A 90 5.55 -30.81 79.49
CA LEU A 90 5.92 -31.92 80.38
C LEU A 90 5.02 -33.18 80.40
N GLN A 91 5.62 -34.32 80.04
CA GLN A 91 5.62 -35.53 80.88
C GLN A 91 6.78 -36.44 80.51
N GLY A 92 7.49 -36.94 81.52
CA GLY A 92 8.85 -37.45 81.42
C GLY A 92 8.98 -38.95 81.18
N LEU A 93 10.22 -39.40 81.01
CA LEU A 93 10.78 -40.62 81.61
C LEU A 93 12.25 -40.81 81.18
N ALA A 94 13.08 -41.04 82.20
CA ALA A 94 14.23 -41.93 82.24
C ALA A 94 15.43 -41.70 81.28
N SER A 95 16.49 -41.15 81.88
CA SER A 95 17.85 -41.73 81.93
C SER A 95 18.31 -42.65 80.79
N GLN A 96 19.38 -42.26 80.09
CA GLN A 96 20.60 -43.08 80.03
C GLN A 96 21.80 -42.27 79.52
N ASP A 97 22.88 -42.31 80.30
CA ASP A 97 24.25 -42.01 79.90
C ASP A 97 24.66 -42.90 78.71
N ASP A 98 25.40 -42.37 77.73
CA ASP A 98 26.86 -42.55 77.63
C ASP A 98 27.42 -42.19 76.23
N ASP A 99 28.65 -41.68 76.28
CA ASP A 99 29.74 -41.76 75.31
C ASP A 99 29.60 -41.26 73.85
N GLY A 100 30.24 -40.12 73.61
CA GLY A 100 31.51 -40.09 72.86
C GLY A 100 31.48 -40.57 71.40
N SER A 101 31.22 -39.65 70.47
CA SER A 101 31.85 -39.73 69.14
C SER A 101 32.13 -38.35 68.56
N VAL A 102 33.39 -38.17 68.18
CA VAL A 102 33.93 -37.03 67.43
C VAL A 102 33.28 -37.02 66.05
N VAL A 103 32.40 -36.05 65.79
CA VAL A 103 31.82 -35.82 64.46
C VAL A 103 32.44 -34.56 63.85
N SER A 104 33.24 -34.82 62.82
CA SER A 104 33.75 -33.89 61.81
C SER A 104 32.70 -32.83 61.44
N SER A 105 33.05 -31.57 61.62
CA SER A 105 32.37 -30.41 61.03
C SER A 105 32.48 -30.46 59.51
N GLY A 106 31.56 -31.18 58.87
CA GLY A 106 31.25 -30.99 57.47
C GLY A 106 30.45 -29.71 57.33
N GLU A 107 31.03 -28.72 56.64
CA GLU A 107 30.24 -27.64 56.06
C GLU A 107 29.22 -28.29 55.11
N ASP A 108 28.00 -28.50 55.60
CA ASP A 108 26.83 -28.69 54.76
C ASP A 108 26.63 -27.39 53.98
N VAL A 109 27.35 -27.30 52.86
CA VAL A 109 26.96 -26.48 51.73
C VAL A 109 25.57 -26.99 51.40
N SER A 110 24.58 -26.25 51.88
CA SER A 110 23.17 -26.36 51.53
C SER A 110 23.11 -26.12 50.03
N GLN A 111 23.34 -27.19 49.28
CA GLN A 111 23.09 -27.28 47.86
C GLN A 111 21.61 -26.99 47.75
N GLU A 112 21.27 -25.75 47.39
CA GLU A 112 19.89 -25.40 47.05
C GLU A 112 19.40 -26.51 46.15
N PRO A 113 18.33 -27.23 46.52
CA PRO A 113 17.85 -28.37 45.76
C PRO A 113 17.68 -27.88 44.33
N GLY A 114 18.58 -28.32 43.45
CA GLY A 114 18.66 -27.81 42.09
C GLY A 114 17.26 -27.89 41.53
N ALA A 115 16.68 -26.72 41.21
CA ALA A 115 15.30 -26.63 40.75
C ALA A 115 15.22 -27.39 39.44
N ASN A 116 14.95 -28.69 39.54
CA ASN A 116 15.00 -29.61 38.43
C ASN A 116 13.88 -29.20 37.49
N PHE A 117 14.29 -28.73 36.31
CA PHE A 117 13.38 -28.32 35.26
C PHE A 117 12.54 -29.53 34.83
N THR A 118 11.30 -29.59 35.31
CA THR A 118 10.46 -30.77 35.15
C THR A 118 10.02 -30.93 33.69
N VAL A 119 9.70 -32.16 33.26
CA VAL A 119 9.11 -32.42 31.95
C VAL A 119 7.83 -31.58 31.74
N ARG A 120 7.04 -31.38 32.81
CA ARG A 120 5.83 -30.54 32.78
C ARG A 120 6.15 -29.06 32.49
N SER A 121 7.19 -28.52 33.12
CA SER A 121 7.71 -27.17 32.84
C SER A 121 8.15 -27.04 31.38
N CYS A 122 8.89 -28.02 30.87
CA CYS A 122 9.32 -28.05 29.47
C CYS A 122 8.13 -28.03 28.50
N LEU A 123 7.14 -28.91 28.73
CA LEU A 123 5.91 -28.96 27.92
C LEU A 123 5.12 -27.65 27.98
N ALA A 124 5.07 -26.99 29.14
CA ALA A 124 4.41 -25.68 29.27
C ALA A 124 5.10 -24.60 28.42
N VAL A 125 6.44 -24.56 28.42
CA VAL A 125 7.21 -23.60 27.59
C VAL A 125 7.04 -23.89 26.10
N VAL A 126 7.05 -25.17 25.70
CA VAL A 126 6.78 -25.56 24.31
C VAL A 126 5.35 -25.19 23.90
N PHE A 127 4.37 -25.36 24.78
CA PHE A 127 3.01 -24.91 24.51
C PHE A 127 2.95 -23.39 24.33
N ALA A 128 3.64 -22.63 25.19
CA ALA A 128 3.70 -21.17 25.07
C ALA A 128 4.35 -20.71 23.77
N SER A 129 5.38 -21.40 23.29
CA SER A 129 6.02 -21.04 22.02
C SER A 129 5.12 -21.32 20.82
N VAL A 130 4.33 -22.40 20.85
CA VAL A 130 3.31 -22.68 19.83
C VAL A 130 2.26 -21.57 19.82
N VAL A 131 1.78 -21.14 21.00
CA VAL A 131 0.83 -20.02 21.10
C VAL A 131 1.46 -18.71 20.59
N TRP A 132 2.71 -18.43 20.95
CA TRP A 132 3.45 -17.25 20.49
C TRP A 132 3.59 -17.21 18.97
N ALA A 133 4.07 -18.31 18.38
CA ALA A 133 4.24 -18.44 16.94
C ALA A 133 2.90 -18.39 16.19
N SER A 134 1.85 -18.98 16.76
CA SER A 134 0.48 -18.90 16.22
C SER A 134 -0.08 -17.48 16.27
N ALA A 135 0.17 -16.72 17.34
CA ALA A 135 -0.22 -15.32 17.44
C ALA A 135 0.52 -14.47 16.40
N ALA A 136 1.84 -14.66 16.25
CA ALA A 136 2.62 -13.96 15.22
C ALA A 136 2.15 -14.30 13.81
N TYR A 137 1.85 -15.58 13.54
CA TYR A 137 1.33 -16.03 12.26
C TYR A 137 -0.06 -15.46 11.95
N THR A 138 -0.98 -15.51 12.92
CA THR A 138 -2.34 -14.99 12.78
C THR A 138 -2.34 -13.48 12.57
N PHE A 139 -1.50 -12.76 13.33
CA PHE A 139 -1.29 -11.32 13.17
C PHE A 139 -0.76 -11.00 11.76
N SER A 140 0.28 -11.70 11.31
CA SER A 140 0.83 -11.51 9.96
C SER A 140 -0.19 -11.86 8.87
N SER A 141 -1.01 -12.89 9.08
CA SER A 141 -2.03 -13.32 8.11
C SER A 141 -3.17 -12.30 8.03
N ALA A 142 -3.58 -11.74 9.16
CA ALA A 142 -4.58 -10.68 9.23
C ALA A 142 -4.12 -9.40 8.52
N LEU A 143 -2.82 -9.07 8.55
CA LEU A 143 -2.27 -7.92 7.80
C LEU A 143 -2.37 -8.07 6.27
N PHE A 144 -2.58 -9.28 5.75
CA PHE A 144 -2.93 -9.45 4.34
C PHE A 144 -4.40 -9.09 4.10
N LEU A 145 -5.30 -9.35 5.06
CA LEU A 145 -6.75 -9.19 4.86
C LEU A 145 -7.28 -7.81 5.26
N PHE A 146 -6.59 -7.11 6.16
CA PHE A 146 -7.04 -5.84 6.74
C PHE A 146 -5.93 -4.80 6.71
N ASP A 147 -6.34 -3.54 6.76
CA ASP A 147 -5.39 -2.46 7.01
C ASP A 147 -4.72 -2.62 8.38
N ALA A 148 -3.47 -2.17 8.48
CA ALA A 148 -2.67 -2.37 9.68
C ALA A 148 -3.30 -1.72 10.93
N VAL A 149 -3.98 -0.58 10.77
CA VAL A 149 -4.69 0.10 11.87
C VAL A 149 -5.76 -0.82 12.47
N THR A 150 -6.54 -1.49 11.63
CA THR A 150 -7.59 -2.43 12.06
C THR A 150 -7.00 -3.67 12.75
N VAL A 151 -5.91 -4.25 12.24
CA VAL A 151 -5.26 -5.42 12.88
C VAL A 151 -4.66 -5.04 14.24
N HIS A 152 -4.01 -3.87 14.33
CA HIS A 152 -3.45 -3.38 15.58
C HIS A 152 -4.54 -3.04 16.61
N LEU A 153 -5.70 -2.51 16.19
CA LEU A 153 -6.85 -2.31 17.06
C LEU A 153 -7.37 -3.65 17.61
N ALA A 154 -7.47 -4.69 16.75
CA ALA A 154 -7.86 -6.02 17.19
C ALA A 154 -6.85 -6.60 18.20
N ALA A 155 -5.55 -6.41 17.96
CA ALA A 155 -4.52 -6.80 18.93
C ALA A 155 -4.61 -6.00 20.25
N ALA A 156 -4.94 -4.71 20.21
CA ALA A 156 -5.17 -3.92 21.42
C ALA A 156 -6.38 -4.43 22.23
N ALA A 157 -7.44 -4.88 21.56
CA ALA A 157 -8.60 -5.50 22.23
C ALA A 157 -8.24 -6.75 23.05
N SER A 158 -7.05 -7.33 22.84
CA SER A 158 -6.56 -8.45 23.63
C SER A 158 -6.44 -8.14 25.13
N THR A 159 -6.33 -6.86 25.52
CA THR A 159 -6.27 -6.46 26.95
C THR A 159 -7.48 -6.96 27.74
N LEU A 160 -8.68 -6.96 27.15
CA LEU A 160 -9.90 -7.45 27.82
C LEU A 160 -9.85 -8.95 28.06
N PHE A 161 -9.30 -9.72 27.11
CA PHE A 161 -9.13 -11.16 27.27
C PHE A 161 -8.06 -11.51 28.30
N VAL A 162 -6.98 -10.72 28.39
CA VAL A 162 -5.95 -10.89 29.43
C VAL A 162 -6.54 -10.64 30.81
N LEU A 163 -7.25 -9.52 30.99
CA LEU A 163 -7.99 -9.24 32.23
C LEU A 163 -8.93 -10.40 32.58
N TYR A 164 -9.78 -10.80 31.64
CA TYR A 164 -10.71 -11.91 31.86
C TYR A 164 -9.98 -13.22 32.21
N GLY A 165 -8.82 -13.50 31.61
CA GLY A 165 -7.97 -14.64 31.93
C GLY A 165 -7.44 -14.60 33.36
N PHE A 166 -6.92 -13.46 33.82
CA PHE A 166 -6.47 -13.28 35.21
C PHE A 166 -7.61 -13.42 36.21
N TYR A 167 -8.76 -12.83 35.91
CA TYR A 167 -9.99 -13.05 36.68
C TYR A 167 -10.29 -14.55 36.74
N ALA A 168 -10.52 -15.18 35.60
CA ALA A 168 -11.00 -16.55 35.51
C ALA A 168 -10.06 -17.61 36.12
N PHE A 169 -8.77 -17.54 35.78
CA PHE A 169 -7.81 -18.62 36.02
C PHE A 169 -6.87 -18.33 37.18
N ALA A 170 -6.38 -17.09 37.30
CA ALA A 170 -5.49 -16.69 38.40
C ALA A 170 -6.27 -16.30 39.66
N GLY A 171 -7.59 -16.07 39.55
CA GLY A 171 -8.43 -15.72 40.69
C GLY A 171 -8.22 -14.29 41.18
N GLN A 172 -7.50 -13.49 40.41
CA GLN A 172 -7.24 -12.09 40.73
C GLN A 172 -8.57 -11.31 40.73
N HIS A 173 -8.69 -10.41 41.70
CA HIS A 173 -9.76 -9.44 41.76
C HIS A 173 -9.46 -8.36 40.72
N ILE A 174 -10.40 -8.09 39.81
CA ILE A 174 -10.28 -6.94 38.90
C ILE A 174 -11.04 -5.80 39.55
N ASP A 175 -10.30 -4.76 39.90
CA ASP A 175 -10.91 -3.54 40.43
C ASP A 175 -11.75 -2.88 39.32
N MET A 176 -12.94 -2.39 39.67
CA MET A 176 -13.81 -1.69 38.71
C MET A 176 -13.13 -0.50 38.02
N PRO A 177 -12.30 0.33 38.69
CA PRO A 177 -11.51 1.37 38.05
C PRO A 177 -10.55 0.86 36.96
N LEU A 178 -9.95 -0.32 37.17
CA LEU A 178 -9.06 -0.95 36.20
C LEU A 178 -9.82 -1.36 34.93
N LEU A 179 -10.97 -2.03 35.11
CA LEU A 179 -11.82 -2.42 33.99
C LEU A 179 -12.33 -1.19 33.22
N GLN A 180 -12.77 -0.15 33.93
CA GLN A 180 -13.22 1.11 33.32
C GLN A 180 -12.10 1.80 32.53
N SER A 181 -10.89 1.87 33.10
CA SER A 181 -9.73 2.47 32.43
C SER A 181 -9.37 1.71 31.16
N THR A 182 -9.41 0.37 31.20
CA THR A 182 -9.10 -0.47 30.04
C THR A 182 -10.15 -0.32 28.94
N VAL A 183 -11.44 -0.33 29.29
CA VAL A 183 -12.53 -0.12 28.33
C VAL A 183 -12.42 1.28 27.71
N LEU A 184 -12.16 2.30 28.52
CA LEU A 184 -12.03 3.67 28.04
C LEU A 184 -10.79 3.85 27.15
N GLN A 185 -9.69 3.15 27.43
CA GLN A 185 -8.51 3.11 26.58
C GLN A 185 -8.85 2.53 25.19
N LEU A 186 -9.55 1.39 25.14
CA LEU A 186 -9.96 0.77 23.87
C LEU A 186 -10.96 1.62 23.08
N LEU A 187 -11.88 2.29 23.77
CA LEU A 187 -12.79 3.24 23.14
C LEU A 187 -12.02 4.44 22.55
N GLY A 188 -11.00 4.94 23.26
CA GLY A 188 -10.11 6.00 22.76
C GLY A 188 -9.37 5.60 21.48
N VAL A 189 -8.74 4.41 21.48
CA VAL A 189 -8.06 3.87 20.29
C VAL A 189 -9.05 3.62 19.13
N SER A 190 -10.25 3.12 19.43
CA SER A 190 -11.30 2.89 18.43
C SER A 190 -11.79 4.21 17.82
N LEU A 191 -11.99 5.25 18.63
CA LEU A 191 -12.37 6.57 18.16
C LEU A 191 -11.31 7.18 17.24
N ALA A 192 -10.03 7.04 17.58
CA ALA A 192 -8.93 7.48 16.73
C ALA A 192 -8.88 6.68 15.41
N LYS A 193 -9.15 5.37 15.45
CA LYS A 193 -9.22 4.52 14.25
C LYS A 193 -10.29 4.99 13.26
N VAL A 194 -11.49 5.36 13.74
CA VAL A 194 -12.62 5.76 12.88
C VAL A 194 -12.23 6.92 11.93
N ALA A 195 -11.32 7.79 12.36
CA ALA A 195 -10.85 8.90 11.54
C ALA A 195 -9.68 8.56 10.62
N LEU A 196 -8.95 7.48 10.87
CA LEU A 196 -7.78 7.07 10.06
C LEU A 196 -8.13 6.00 9.01
N SER A 197 -9.16 5.20 9.25
CA SER A 197 -9.54 4.09 8.38
C SER A 197 -11.05 4.09 8.17
N GLY A 198 -11.46 4.12 6.89
CA GLY A 198 -12.86 4.10 6.48
C GLY A 198 -13.62 2.84 6.95
N PRO A 199 -14.95 2.85 6.87
CA PRO A 199 -15.75 1.68 7.21
C PRO A 199 -15.42 0.53 6.24
N SER A 200 -14.88 -0.57 6.76
CA SER A 200 -14.72 -1.79 5.96
C SER A 200 -16.04 -2.55 5.95
N LYS A 201 -16.45 -3.05 4.77
CA LYS A 201 -17.55 -4.02 4.68
C LYS A 201 -17.04 -5.33 5.29
N SER A 202 -17.33 -5.56 6.57
CA SER A 202 -16.90 -6.78 7.25
C SER A 202 -17.86 -7.93 6.94
N THR A 203 -17.31 -9.05 6.50
CA THR A 203 -18.05 -10.33 6.51
C THR A 203 -17.93 -10.94 7.90
N PHE A 204 -18.79 -11.92 8.22
CA PHE A 204 -18.66 -12.67 9.47
C PHE A 204 -17.28 -13.34 9.60
N THR A 205 -16.74 -13.88 8.52
CA THR A 205 -15.39 -14.45 8.46
C THR A 205 -14.32 -13.42 8.80
N SER A 206 -14.47 -12.18 8.34
CA SER A 206 -13.56 -11.08 8.66
C SER A 206 -13.49 -10.81 10.18
N LEU A 207 -14.64 -10.85 10.86
CA LEU A 207 -14.71 -10.68 12.31
C LEU A 207 -14.03 -11.84 13.06
N LEU A 208 -14.16 -13.08 12.57
CA LEU A 208 -13.48 -14.24 13.16
C LEU A 208 -11.95 -14.13 13.07
N VAL A 209 -11.41 -13.61 11.97
CA VAL A 209 -9.96 -13.38 11.84
C VAL A 209 -9.48 -12.33 12.85
N LEU A 210 -10.17 -11.20 12.95
CA LEU A 210 -9.81 -10.14 13.91
C LEU A 210 -9.95 -10.61 15.36
N LEU A 211 -11.01 -11.37 15.67
CA LEU A 211 -11.19 -12.02 16.96
C LEU A 211 -10.04 -13.01 17.23
N SER A 212 -9.57 -13.72 16.20
CA SER A 212 -8.44 -14.63 16.31
C SER A 212 -7.15 -13.90 16.67
N VAL A 213 -6.88 -12.75 16.06
CA VAL A 213 -5.76 -11.89 16.42
C VAL A 213 -5.85 -11.46 17.89
N ALA A 214 -7.01 -10.95 18.31
CA ALA A 214 -7.21 -10.50 19.69
C ALA A 214 -7.02 -11.64 20.70
N PHE A 215 -7.61 -12.80 20.44
CA PHE A 215 -7.56 -13.96 21.34
C PHE A 215 -6.16 -14.57 21.42
N THR A 216 -5.52 -14.86 20.28
CA THR A 216 -4.17 -15.45 20.25
C THR A 216 -3.14 -14.51 20.88
N SER A 217 -3.26 -13.19 20.67
CA SER A 217 -2.39 -12.19 21.31
C SER A 217 -2.55 -12.16 22.83
N ALA A 218 -3.79 -12.33 23.34
CA ALA A 218 -4.05 -12.42 24.77
C ALA A 218 -3.51 -13.72 25.39
N CYS A 219 -3.80 -14.87 24.77
CA CYS A 219 -3.28 -16.15 25.21
C CYS A 219 -1.76 -16.15 25.27
N ASN A 220 -1.11 -15.52 24.29
CA ASN A 220 0.34 -15.43 24.23
C ASN A 220 0.93 -14.81 25.51
N VAL A 221 0.52 -13.57 25.83
CA VAL A 221 1.07 -12.87 27.00
C VAL A 221 0.63 -13.49 28.32
N PHE A 222 -0.61 -14.00 28.39
CA PHE A 222 -1.13 -14.64 29.58
C PHE A 222 -0.35 -15.93 29.91
N VAL A 223 -0.11 -16.81 28.92
CA VAL A 223 0.62 -18.06 29.13
C VAL A 223 2.08 -17.78 29.51
N VAL A 224 2.74 -16.83 28.84
CA VAL A 224 4.12 -16.44 29.17
C VAL A 224 4.21 -15.90 30.60
N HIS A 225 3.27 -15.04 31.00
CA HIS A 225 3.23 -14.53 32.37
C HIS A 225 3.12 -15.65 33.40
N ASN A 226 2.21 -16.61 33.20
CA ASN A 226 2.08 -17.75 34.11
C ASN A 226 3.36 -18.59 34.16
N ILE A 227 4.06 -18.76 33.04
CA ILE A 227 5.34 -19.47 33.02
C ILE A 227 6.40 -18.73 33.81
N TYR A 228 6.57 -17.42 33.59
CA TYR A 228 7.56 -16.64 34.33
C TYR A 228 7.29 -16.64 35.83
N HIS A 229 6.02 -16.53 36.24
CA HIS A 229 5.66 -16.52 37.65
C HIS A 229 5.73 -17.91 38.31
N SER A 230 5.65 -18.99 37.52
CA SER A 230 5.75 -20.37 38.02
C SER A 230 7.18 -20.90 38.14
N HIS A 231 8.19 -20.13 37.72
CA HIS A 231 9.59 -20.57 37.67
C HIS A 231 10.51 -19.58 38.39
N ALA A 232 11.65 -20.08 38.86
CA ALA A 232 12.66 -19.24 39.50
C ALA A 232 13.25 -18.20 38.51
N PRO A 233 13.50 -16.95 38.94
CA PRO A 233 14.06 -15.90 38.08
C PRO A 233 15.40 -16.27 37.44
N SER A 234 16.20 -17.12 38.09
CA SER A 234 17.49 -17.62 37.57
C SER A 234 17.35 -18.44 36.28
N LEU A 235 16.16 -18.98 36.01
CA LEU A 235 15.87 -19.79 34.82
C LEU A 235 15.43 -18.97 33.60
N LEU A 236 15.29 -17.64 33.71
CA LEU A 236 14.68 -16.81 32.66
C LEU A 236 15.37 -16.94 31.29
N ASN A 237 16.71 -16.94 31.27
CA ASN A 237 17.46 -17.11 30.01
C ASN A 237 17.23 -18.48 29.38
N MET A 238 17.13 -19.53 30.21
CA MET A 238 16.83 -20.89 29.75
C MET A 238 15.40 -20.96 29.21
N LEU A 239 14.42 -20.39 29.91
CA LEU A 239 13.03 -20.30 29.47
C LEU A 239 12.91 -19.58 28.13
N ASN A 240 13.58 -18.44 27.96
CA ASN A 240 13.56 -17.68 26.71
C ASN A 240 14.23 -18.45 25.57
N THR A 241 15.36 -19.10 25.84
CA THR A 241 16.04 -19.94 24.83
C THR A 241 15.13 -21.09 24.38
N LEU A 242 14.45 -21.75 25.31
CA LEU A 242 13.52 -22.83 25.01
C LEU A 242 12.28 -22.32 24.26
N LEU A 243 11.72 -21.17 24.67
CA LEU A 243 10.58 -20.52 24.03
C LEU A 243 10.90 -20.17 22.57
N PHE A 244 12.02 -19.49 22.31
CA PHE A 244 12.39 -19.08 20.94
C PHE A 244 12.83 -20.25 20.07
N SER A 245 13.58 -21.23 20.60
CA SER A 245 14.01 -22.40 19.83
C SER A 245 12.81 -23.26 19.39
N SER A 246 11.88 -23.54 20.31
CA SER A 246 10.66 -24.28 19.96
C SER A 246 9.72 -23.48 19.07
N GLY A 247 9.63 -22.16 19.24
CA GLY A 247 8.89 -21.27 18.34
C GLY A 247 9.47 -21.25 16.91
N LEU A 248 10.80 -21.26 16.78
CA LEU A 248 11.48 -21.39 15.49
C LEU A 248 11.13 -22.71 14.80
N CYS A 249 11.17 -23.83 15.52
CA CYS A 249 10.74 -25.13 14.99
C CYS A 249 9.30 -25.07 14.48
N PHE A 250 8.39 -24.44 15.22
CA PHE A 250 7.00 -24.29 14.79
C PHE A 250 6.87 -23.40 13.54
N HIS A 251 7.57 -22.28 13.47
CA HIS A 251 7.59 -21.43 12.27
C HIS A 251 8.12 -22.18 11.04
N VAL A 252 9.12 -23.03 11.20
CA VAL A 252 9.63 -23.90 10.11
C VAL A 252 8.54 -24.90 9.68
N ILE A 253 7.84 -25.54 10.62
CA ILE A 253 6.72 -26.45 10.32
C ILE A 253 5.62 -25.71 9.53
N VAL A 254 5.21 -24.52 9.98
CA VAL A 254 4.20 -23.71 9.29
C VAL A 254 4.69 -23.28 7.91
N CYS A 255 5.98 -22.95 7.75
CA CYS A 255 6.56 -22.61 6.46
C CYS A 255 6.51 -23.81 5.49
N ILE A 256 6.92 -24.99 5.95
CA ILE A 256 6.84 -26.25 5.18
C ILE A 256 5.39 -26.56 4.81
N TYR A 257 4.47 -26.46 5.78
CA TYR A 257 3.05 -26.70 5.55
C TYR A 257 2.47 -25.76 4.49
N ASN A 258 2.78 -24.46 4.56
CA ASN A 258 2.35 -23.50 3.54
C ASN A 258 2.99 -23.78 2.17
N ALA A 259 4.26 -24.20 2.13
CA ALA A 259 4.95 -24.56 0.89
C ALA A 259 4.40 -25.84 0.24
N VAL A 260 3.85 -26.77 1.04
CA VAL A 260 3.20 -27.99 0.54
C VAL A 260 1.79 -27.71 0.03
N LEU A 261 1.03 -26.85 0.72
CA LEU A 261 -0.35 -26.56 0.35
C LEU A 261 -0.51 -25.54 -0.79
N VAL A 262 0.41 -24.60 -0.91
CA VAL A 262 0.40 -23.60 -1.98
C VAL A 262 1.49 -23.99 -2.98
N PRO A 263 1.17 -24.23 -4.28
CA PRO A 263 2.17 -24.54 -5.30
C PRO A 263 3.01 -23.30 -5.59
N ILE A 264 3.97 -23.00 -4.71
CA ILE A 264 4.87 -21.88 -4.82
C ILE A 264 6.00 -22.28 -5.78
N SER A 265 6.19 -21.50 -6.84
CA SER A 265 7.37 -21.62 -7.70
C SER A 265 8.64 -21.50 -6.84
N THR A 266 9.55 -22.47 -6.96
CA THR A 266 10.74 -22.66 -6.09
C THR A 266 11.65 -21.42 -5.97
N THR A 267 11.46 -20.42 -6.83
CA THR A 267 12.19 -19.14 -6.81
C THR A 267 11.76 -18.17 -5.70
N ALA A 268 10.62 -18.38 -5.03
CA ALA A 268 10.14 -17.48 -3.95
C ALA A 268 10.71 -17.80 -2.55
N ILE A 269 11.45 -18.90 -2.39
CA ILE A 269 11.97 -19.36 -1.08
C ILE A 269 13.21 -18.59 -0.64
N VAL A 270 13.92 -17.93 -1.57
CA VAL A 270 15.07 -17.07 -1.26
C VAL A 270 14.62 -15.61 -1.34
N PRO A 271 14.13 -15.01 -0.24
CA PRO A 271 13.78 -13.60 -0.25
C PRO A 271 15.02 -12.76 -0.55
N GLU A 272 14.89 -11.76 -1.44
CA GLU A 272 15.89 -10.71 -1.53
C GLU A 272 16.06 -10.05 -0.15
N TRP A 273 17.28 -10.14 0.39
CA TRP A 273 17.69 -9.54 1.65
C TRP A 273 17.92 -8.06 1.47
N THR A 274 16.83 -7.29 1.47
CA THR A 274 16.92 -5.83 1.49
C THR A 274 17.19 -5.34 2.91
N LEU A 275 17.94 -4.24 3.05
CA LEU A 275 18.22 -3.60 4.35
C LEU A 275 16.92 -3.32 5.13
N ARG A 276 15.85 -2.96 4.43
CA ARG A 276 14.51 -2.74 4.99
C ARG A 276 13.92 -3.98 5.67
N ARG A 277 14.09 -5.17 5.07
CA ARG A 277 13.60 -6.43 5.65
C ARG A 277 14.43 -6.83 6.87
N ILE A 278 15.76 -6.68 6.77
CA ILE A 278 16.66 -6.93 7.90
C ILE A 278 16.31 -6.00 9.07
N SER A 279 16.11 -4.70 8.81
CA SER A 279 15.71 -3.75 9.86
C SER A 279 14.36 -4.13 10.47
N ALA A 280 13.37 -4.53 9.66
CA ALA A 280 12.06 -4.97 10.16
C ALA A 280 12.17 -6.21 11.06
N LEU A 281 13.04 -7.17 10.72
CA LEU A 281 13.29 -8.36 11.55
C LEU A 281 14.00 -8.00 12.87
N ILE A 282 14.97 -7.09 12.83
CA ILE A 282 15.64 -6.59 14.05
C ILE A 282 14.64 -5.88 14.95
N ILE A 283 13.82 -4.98 14.38
CA ILE A 283 12.76 -4.29 15.11
C ILE A 283 11.79 -5.30 15.72
N ARG A 284 11.39 -6.34 14.98
CA ARG A 284 10.51 -7.40 15.49
C ARG A 284 11.13 -8.21 16.63
N ALA A 285 12.42 -8.51 16.56
CA ALA A 285 13.12 -9.19 17.66
C ALA A 285 13.19 -8.32 18.92
N GLN A 286 13.43 -7.02 18.77
CA GLN A 286 13.44 -6.07 19.90
C GLN A 286 12.05 -5.92 20.54
N LEU A 287 11.00 -5.92 19.72
CA LEU A 287 9.59 -5.99 20.10
C LEU A 287 9.32 -7.16 21.05
N ASP A 288 9.63 -8.37 20.58
CA ASP A 288 9.36 -9.59 21.32
C ASP A 288 10.17 -9.61 22.64
N TRP A 289 11.44 -9.18 22.60
CA TRP A 289 12.27 -9.04 23.80
C TRP A 289 11.70 -8.04 24.82
N THR A 290 11.22 -6.87 24.36
CA THR A 290 10.67 -5.84 25.24
C THR A 290 9.37 -6.31 25.88
N THR A 291 8.50 -6.97 25.12
CA THR A 291 7.27 -7.59 25.64
C THR A 291 7.61 -8.61 26.74
N LEU A 292 8.55 -9.53 26.50
CA LEU A 292 8.99 -10.50 27.52
C LEU A 292 9.54 -9.80 28.78
N SER A 293 10.34 -8.75 28.58
CA SER A 293 10.90 -7.98 29.68
C SER A 293 9.83 -7.29 30.54
N VAL A 294 8.79 -6.71 29.92
CA VAL A 294 7.70 -6.08 30.67
C VAL A 294 6.88 -7.12 31.42
N ILE A 295 6.58 -8.26 30.79
CA ILE A 295 5.83 -9.36 31.43
C ILE A 295 6.59 -9.94 32.63
N HIS A 296 7.92 -10.05 32.53
CA HIS A 296 8.77 -10.56 33.60
C HIS A 296 8.83 -9.60 34.79
N ASP A 297 9.09 -8.32 34.54
CA ASP A 297 9.31 -7.34 35.63
C ASP A 297 8.01 -6.84 36.26
N HIS A 298 6.92 -6.93 35.52
CA HIS A 298 5.60 -6.46 35.91
C HIS A 298 4.59 -7.58 35.66
N ASP A 299 3.66 -7.38 34.73
CA ASP A 299 2.66 -8.36 34.37
C ASP A 299 2.22 -8.23 32.91
N ALA A 300 1.37 -9.17 32.48
CA ALA A 300 0.81 -9.15 31.13
C ALA A 300 -0.27 -8.07 30.92
N ILE A 301 -0.87 -7.50 31.97
CA ILE A 301 -1.88 -6.44 31.84
C ILE A 301 -1.19 -5.14 31.43
N LEU A 302 -0.12 -4.77 32.15
CA LEU A 302 0.69 -3.60 31.86
C LEU A 302 1.28 -3.64 30.46
N GLU A 303 1.77 -4.80 29.99
CA GLU A 303 2.27 -4.92 28.62
C GLU A 303 1.21 -4.57 27.58
N ARG A 304 -0.04 -4.98 27.80
CA ARG A 304 -1.18 -4.71 26.90
C ARG A 304 -1.67 -3.26 26.98
N VAL A 305 -1.62 -2.67 28.17
CA VAL A 305 -1.88 -1.23 28.36
C VAL A 305 -0.82 -0.41 27.62
N LEU A 306 0.47 -0.76 27.73
CA LEU A 306 1.56 -0.12 27.01
C LEU A 306 1.46 -0.32 25.50
N TYR A 307 0.99 -1.49 25.04
CA TYR A 307 0.71 -1.73 23.63
C TYR A 307 -0.33 -0.75 23.07
N SER A 308 -1.45 -0.60 23.79
CA SER A 308 -2.54 0.30 23.40
C SER A 308 -2.13 1.78 23.46
N LEU A 309 -1.31 2.16 24.45
CA LEU A 309 -0.69 3.48 24.54
C LEU A 309 0.16 3.79 23.31
N SER A 310 1.07 2.87 22.94
CA SER A 310 1.94 3.10 21.79
C SER A 310 1.18 3.16 20.47
N LEU A 311 0.05 2.46 20.37
CA LEU A 311 -0.85 2.57 19.22
C LEU A 311 -1.52 3.96 19.14
N ALA A 312 -1.99 4.49 20.26
CA ALA A 312 -2.56 5.84 20.32
C ALA A 312 -1.55 6.94 19.95
N LEU A 313 -0.28 6.78 20.39
CA LEU A 313 0.81 7.67 20.02
C LEU A 313 1.18 7.54 18.55
N LEU A 314 1.17 6.32 18.00
CA LEU A 314 1.37 6.11 16.57
C LEU A 314 0.30 6.83 15.74
N PHE A 315 -0.97 6.76 16.14
CA PHE A 315 -2.05 7.47 15.46
C PHE A 315 -1.86 8.98 15.47
N LEU A 316 -1.34 9.55 16.57
CA LEU A 316 -0.96 10.96 16.61
C LEU A 316 0.17 11.28 15.64
N VAL A 317 1.23 10.45 15.59
CA VAL A 317 2.36 10.62 14.67
C VAL A 317 1.92 10.50 13.21
N ILE A 318 1.11 9.50 12.88
CA ILE A 318 0.56 9.33 11.53
C ILE A 318 -0.30 10.55 11.16
N SER A 319 -1.15 11.02 12.07
CA SER A 319 -1.99 12.20 11.85
C SER A 319 -1.18 13.48 11.65
N THR A 320 -0.07 13.65 12.39
CA THR A 320 0.81 14.81 12.26
C THR A 320 1.59 14.78 10.94
N LEU A 321 2.16 13.63 10.58
CA LEU A 321 2.94 13.46 9.36
C LEU A 321 2.10 13.66 8.09
N ASN A 322 0.83 13.24 8.12
CA ASN A 322 -0.07 13.36 6.96
C ASN A 322 -0.84 14.69 6.92
N ALA A 323 -0.62 15.60 7.86
CA ALA A 323 -1.40 16.84 8.02
C ALA A 323 -2.94 16.60 8.07
N SER A 324 -3.37 15.40 8.42
CA SER A 324 -4.76 14.96 8.45
C SER A 324 -5.25 14.94 9.90
N PHE A 325 -5.27 16.11 10.54
CA PHE A 325 -5.77 16.24 11.91
C PHE A 325 -7.28 16.18 11.94
N SER A 326 -7.83 15.19 12.64
CA SER A 326 -9.24 15.16 13.00
C SER A 326 -9.40 15.31 14.51
N LEU A 327 -10.51 15.92 14.91
CA LEU A 327 -10.88 16.00 16.33
C LEU A 327 -11.02 14.61 16.96
N ALA A 328 -11.45 13.61 16.18
CA ALA A 328 -11.59 12.23 16.65
C ALA A 328 -10.23 11.56 16.95
N VAL A 329 -9.19 11.78 16.13
CA VAL A 329 -7.83 11.29 16.44
C VAL A 329 -7.31 11.96 17.72
N LEU A 330 -7.43 13.29 17.82
CA LEU A 330 -6.95 14.01 19.00
C LEU A 330 -7.68 13.58 20.27
N ALA A 331 -9.02 13.52 20.24
CA ALA A 331 -9.82 13.10 21.39
C ALA A 331 -9.56 11.64 21.75
N GLY A 332 -9.58 10.73 20.76
CA GLY A 332 -9.36 9.30 20.95
C GLY A 332 -7.98 8.99 21.53
N SER A 333 -6.93 9.58 20.96
CA SER A 333 -5.57 9.41 21.47
C SER A 333 -5.36 10.07 22.82
N SER A 334 -6.00 11.20 23.11
CA SER A 334 -5.92 11.84 24.44
C SER A 334 -6.57 10.99 25.53
N VAL A 335 -7.74 10.39 25.24
CA VAL A 335 -8.42 9.46 26.15
C VAL A 335 -7.57 8.21 26.40
N ALA A 336 -7.02 7.62 25.33
CA ALA A 336 -6.13 6.47 25.45
C ALA A 336 -4.85 6.80 26.24
N LEU A 337 -4.25 7.97 26.00
CA LEU A 337 -3.06 8.43 26.74
C LEU A 337 -3.36 8.64 28.23
N TRP A 338 -4.44 9.37 28.53
CA TRP A 338 -4.86 9.65 29.90
C TRP A 338 -5.08 8.36 30.70
N THR A 339 -5.88 7.45 30.16
CA THR A 339 -6.19 6.16 30.80
C THR A 339 -4.95 5.29 31.01
N SER A 340 -4.02 5.27 30.05
CA SER A 340 -2.75 4.56 30.18
C SER A 340 -1.88 5.14 31.30
N ILE A 341 -1.77 6.47 31.35
CA ILE A 341 -0.99 7.17 32.38
C ILE A 341 -1.60 6.94 33.76
N SER A 342 -2.92 7.04 33.89
CA SER A 342 -3.63 6.74 35.13
C SER A 342 -3.34 5.32 35.61
N TYR A 343 -3.46 4.32 34.73
CA TYR A 343 -3.13 2.94 35.07
C TYR A 343 -1.67 2.78 35.54
N VAL A 344 -0.71 3.25 34.75
CA VAL A 344 0.72 3.15 35.09
C VAL A 344 1.03 3.88 36.40
N SER A 345 0.40 5.03 36.64
CA SER A 345 0.60 5.79 37.88
C SER A 345 0.07 5.07 39.11
N GLU A 346 -1.08 4.41 38.99
CA GLU A 346 -1.67 3.60 40.07
C GLU A 346 -0.80 2.37 40.35
N GLU A 347 -0.30 1.71 39.31
CA GLU A 347 0.54 0.53 39.45
C GLU A 347 1.91 0.86 40.08
N LEU A 348 2.51 1.98 39.68
CA LEU A 348 3.72 2.51 40.32
C LEU A 348 3.48 2.87 41.79
N TYR A 349 2.31 3.42 42.10
CA TYR A 349 1.93 3.75 43.48
C TYR A 349 1.73 2.48 44.33
N LYS A 350 1.03 1.46 43.79
CA LYS A 350 0.85 0.14 44.41
C LYS A 350 2.20 -0.53 44.66
N SER A 351 3.10 -0.54 43.67
CA SER A 351 4.44 -1.10 43.80
C SER A 351 5.26 -0.42 44.92
N HIS A 352 5.11 0.88 45.11
CA HIS A 352 5.82 1.62 46.17
C HIS A 352 5.23 1.38 47.57
N HIS A 353 3.92 1.21 47.70
CA HIS A 353 3.25 1.00 48.99
C HIS A 353 3.14 -0.48 49.41
N HIS A 354 3.19 -1.43 48.49
CA HIS A 354 3.24 -2.87 48.80
C HIS A 354 4.47 -3.26 49.63
N LEU A 355 5.52 -2.44 49.63
CA LEU A 355 6.70 -2.66 50.47
C LEU A 355 6.43 -2.49 51.98
N TYR A 356 5.27 -1.96 52.38
CA TYR A 356 5.13 -1.45 53.73
C TYR A 356 4.01 -1.98 54.64
N ASP A 357 2.89 -2.59 54.21
CA ASP A 357 1.96 -3.25 55.19
C ASP A 357 0.65 -3.83 54.61
N THR A 358 0.53 -4.16 53.33
CA THR A 358 -0.73 -4.79 52.87
C THR A 358 -0.72 -6.28 53.22
N PRO A 359 -1.62 -6.77 54.10
CA PRO A 359 -1.78 -8.20 54.31
C PRO A 359 -2.05 -8.82 52.95
N GLU A 360 -1.31 -9.89 52.61
CA GLU A 360 -1.47 -10.64 51.38
C GLU A 360 -2.97 -10.81 51.14
N ASN A 361 -3.49 -10.06 50.17
CA ASN A 361 -4.90 -10.05 49.87
C ASN A 361 -5.17 -11.46 49.35
N GLU A 362 -5.69 -12.34 50.22
CA GLU A 362 -5.78 -13.78 49.99
C GLU A 362 -6.33 -13.99 48.59
N SER A 363 -5.48 -14.43 47.67
CA SER A 363 -5.89 -14.69 46.31
C SER A 363 -6.98 -15.76 46.37
N SER A 364 -8.23 -15.31 46.25
CA SER A 364 -9.37 -16.21 46.44
C SER A 364 -9.26 -17.30 45.40
N ILE A 365 -9.08 -18.55 45.83
CA ILE A 365 -8.92 -19.69 44.92
C ILE A 365 -10.12 -19.66 43.97
N PRO A 366 -9.90 -19.48 42.65
CA PRO A 366 -11.02 -19.27 41.74
C PRO A 366 -11.95 -20.48 41.79
N THR A 367 -13.24 -20.24 42.01
CA THR A 367 -14.22 -21.32 42.16
C THR A 367 -14.19 -22.26 40.96
N ARG A 368 -14.39 -23.57 41.19
CA ARG A 368 -14.39 -24.59 40.11
C ARG A 368 -15.36 -24.23 38.98
N ARG A 369 -16.52 -23.65 39.33
CA ARG A 369 -17.52 -23.16 38.36
C ARG A 369 -16.95 -22.05 37.47
N ARG A 370 -16.28 -21.05 38.05
CA ARG A 370 -15.65 -19.94 37.31
C ARG A 370 -14.61 -20.44 36.32
N ARG A 371 -13.72 -21.34 36.75
CA ARG A 371 -12.70 -21.96 35.86
C ARG A 371 -13.33 -22.76 34.73
N THR A 372 -14.41 -23.50 35.01
CA THR A 372 -15.08 -24.34 34.00
C THR A 372 -15.76 -23.47 32.94
N VAL A 373 -16.46 -22.42 33.36
CA VAL A 373 -17.12 -21.47 32.43
C VAL A 373 -16.09 -20.73 31.57
N ALA A 374 -15.03 -20.23 32.19
CA ALA A 374 -13.98 -19.54 31.46
C ALA A 374 -13.22 -20.48 30.51
N GLY A 375 -12.93 -21.71 30.95
CA GLY A 375 -12.35 -22.74 30.09
C GLY A 375 -13.22 -23.02 28.87
N ALA A 376 -14.54 -23.11 29.03
CA ALA A 376 -15.47 -23.26 27.91
C ALA A 376 -15.44 -22.05 26.96
N ILE A 377 -15.42 -20.82 27.48
CA ILE A 377 -15.34 -19.60 26.67
C ILE A 377 -14.01 -19.55 25.89
N PHE A 378 -12.88 -19.80 26.55
CA PHE A 378 -11.57 -19.86 25.89
C PHE A 378 -11.49 -20.99 24.87
N ALA A 379 -12.14 -22.14 25.10
CA ALA A 379 -12.21 -23.22 24.12
C ALA A 379 -13.01 -22.83 22.88
N VAL A 380 -14.16 -22.15 23.05
CA VAL A 380 -14.98 -21.65 21.92
C VAL A 380 -14.22 -20.58 21.14
N LEU A 381 -13.61 -19.63 21.83
CA LEU A 381 -12.78 -18.60 21.20
C LEU A 381 -11.56 -19.21 20.49
N GLY A 382 -10.92 -20.21 21.09
CA GLY A 382 -9.81 -20.94 20.49
C GLY A 382 -10.23 -21.71 19.23
N LEU A 383 -11.40 -22.34 19.23
CA LEU A 383 -11.93 -22.98 18.03
C LEU A 383 -12.24 -21.95 16.94
N GLY A 384 -12.86 -20.82 17.30
CA GLY A 384 -13.07 -19.70 16.39
C GLY A 384 -11.76 -19.13 15.83
N SER A 385 -10.70 -19.08 16.64
CA SER A 385 -9.36 -18.67 16.23
C SER A 385 -8.74 -19.61 15.21
N ILE A 386 -8.90 -20.93 15.40
CA ILE A 386 -8.43 -21.95 14.45
C ILE A 386 -9.17 -21.81 13.12
N ILE A 387 -10.50 -21.62 13.16
CA ILE A 387 -11.31 -21.37 11.96
C ILE A 387 -10.82 -20.10 11.25
N GLY A 388 -10.67 -18.98 11.97
CA GLY A 388 -10.16 -17.73 11.40
C GLY A 388 -8.75 -17.86 10.81
N ALA A 389 -7.85 -18.60 11.46
CA ALA A 389 -6.51 -18.85 10.94
C ALA A 389 -6.54 -19.72 9.67
N ASN A 390 -7.36 -20.78 9.63
CA ASN A 390 -7.54 -21.61 8.43
C ASN A 390 -8.16 -20.85 7.27
N GLU A 391 -9.17 -20.03 7.52
CA GLU A 391 -9.75 -19.15 6.50
C GLU A 391 -8.68 -18.20 5.95
N SER A 392 -7.83 -17.62 6.80
CA SER A 392 -6.74 -16.75 6.35
C SER A 392 -5.72 -17.48 5.45
N ILE A 393 -5.52 -18.79 5.66
CA ILE A 393 -4.69 -19.64 4.81
C ILE A 393 -5.37 -19.89 3.46
N LEU A 394 -6.66 -20.23 3.46
CA LEU A 394 -7.42 -20.49 2.23
C LEU A 394 -7.50 -19.25 1.34
N PHE A 395 -7.79 -18.08 1.92
CA PHE A 395 -7.77 -16.80 1.21
C PHE A 395 -6.41 -16.49 0.57
N ARG A 396 -5.31 -16.93 1.21
CA ARG A 396 -3.96 -16.77 0.70
C ARG A 396 -3.64 -17.77 -0.42
N ALA A 397 -4.15 -18.99 -0.34
CA ALA A 397 -3.94 -20.03 -1.34
C ALA A 397 -4.69 -19.74 -2.64
N GLU A 398 -5.90 -19.18 -2.58
CA GLU A 398 -6.68 -18.79 -3.76
C GLU A 398 -6.13 -17.56 -4.49
N ARG A 399 -5.23 -16.79 -3.85
CA ARG A 399 -4.61 -15.59 -4.41
C ARG A 399 -3.07 -15.68 -4.24
N PRO A 400 -2.38 -16.50 -5.04
CA PRO A 400 -0.93 -16.61 -4.97
C PRO A 400 -0.27 -15.25 -5.20
N ILE A 401 0.78 -14.99 -4.41
CA ILE A 401 1.52 -13.74 -4.31
C ILE A 401 2.24 -13.45 -5.63
N LEU A 402 1.54 -12.82 -6.57
CA LEU A 402 2.14 -11.89 -7.51
C LEU A 402 2.49 -10.62 -6.73
N ALA A 403 3.69 -10.08 -6.97
CA ALA A 403 4.20 -8.83 -6.38
C ALA A 403 3.14 -7.72 -6.38
N PRO A 404 3.19 -6.78 -5.40
CA PRO A 404 2.03 -6.21 -4.70
C PRO A 404 1.01 -5.55 -5.63
N ASN A 405 0.18 -6.38 -6.24
CA ASN A 405 -1.15 -6.02 -6.65
C ASN A 405 -1.99 -6.06 -5.39
N VAL A 406 -2.42 -4.87 -4.99
CA VAL A 406 -3.50 -4.60 -4.04
C VAL A 406 -4.56 -5.71 -4.17
N LEU A 407 -4.85 -6.40 -3.07
CA LEU A 407 -5.81 -7.50 -3.03
C LEU A 407 -7.16 -7.08 -3.64
N PRO A 408 -7.79 -7.94 -4.46
CA PRO A 408 -9.10 -7.67 -5.03
C PRO A 408 -10.14 -7.46 -3.92
N SER A 409 -10.68 -6.24 -3.90
CA SER A 409 -11.90 -5.84 -3.22
C SER A 409 -13.03 -6.86 -3.47
N PRO A 410 -14.05 -6.99 -2.59
CA PRO A 410 -15.33 -7.60 -2.97
C PRO A 410 -15.72 -7.08 -4.35
N GLY A 411 -16.18 -7.97 -5.26
CA GLY A 411 -16.36 -7.69 -6.69
C GLY A 411 -16.74 -6.24 -6.91
N PRO A 412 -15.96 -5.49 -7.73
CA PRO A 412 -15.77 -4.06 -7.56
C PRO A 412 -17.13 -3.42 -7.31
N PRO A 413 -17.28 -2.47 -6.34
CA PRO A 413 -18.34 -1.49 -6.53
C PRO A 413 -18.15 -1.04 -7.97
N THR A 414 -19.08 -1.37 -8.86
CA THR A 414 -19.01 -1.04 -10.29
C THR A 414 -18.47 0.37 -10.32
N CYS A 415 -17.22 0.53 -10.76
CA CYS A 415 -16.50 1.79 -10.61
C CYS A 415 -17.42 2.81 -11.26
N GLN A 416 -18.07 3.63 -10.44
CA GLN A 416 -19.17 4.42 -10.97
C GLN A 416 -18.52 5.51 -11.80
N ARG A 417 -18.76 5.45 -13.11
CA ARG A 417 -18.32 6.50 -14.03
C ARG A 417 -18.83 7.81 -13.49
N ARG A 418 -17.90 8.73 -13.26
CA ARG A 418 -18.25 10.11 -12.99
C ARG A 418 -19.06 10.60 -14.20
N PRO A 419 -20.30 11.04 -14.01
CA PRO A 419 -21.11 11.53 -15.12
C PRO A 419 -20.39 12.72 -15.73
N LEU A 420 -20.26 12.71 -17.05
CA LEU A 420 -19.83 13.87 -17.81
C LEU A 420 -21.07 14.78 -17.95
N HIS A 421 -20.97 16.05 -17.56
CA HIS A 421 -22.05 17.07 -17.51
C HIS A 421 -22.85 17.21 -18.80
N PHE A 422 -22.25 16.89 -19.95
CA PHE A 422 -22.76 17.03 -21.30
C PHE A 422 -22.65 15.74 -22.10
N SER A 423 -22.58 14.58 -21.42
CA SER A 423 -22.99 13.33 -22.07
C SER A 423 -24.32 13.61 -22.76
N PRO A 424 -24.50 13.32 -24.07
CA PRO A 424 -25.77 13.51 -24.73
C PRO A 424 -26.83 12.92 -23.81
N PRO A 425 -27.91 13.66 -23.49
CA PRO A 425 -28.81 13.25 -22.42
C PRO A 425 -29.12 11.78 -22.67
N LEU A 426 -28.88 10.94 -21.67
CA LEU A 426 -29.50 9.63 -21.56
C LEU A 426 -31.01 9.93 -21.47
N GLY A 427 -31.60 10.39 -22.58
CA GLY A 427 -33.02 10.49 -22.76
C GLY A 427 -33.56 9.09 -22.58
N SER A 428 -34.88 9.00 -22.39
CA SER A 428 -35.65 7.77 -22.21
C SER A 428 -35.48 6.72 -23.32
N ASP A 429 -34.54 6.90 -24.24
CA ASP A 429 -34.25 6.09 -25.41
C ASP A 429 -32.73 5.83 -25.56
N SER A 430 -31.96 5.69 -24.47
CA SER A 430 -30.60 5.10 -24.55
C SER A 430 -30.60 3.69 -25.16
N ASP A 431 -31.77 3.04 -25.16
CA ASP A 431 -32.06 1.82 -25.90
C ASP A 431 -32.22 1.98 -27.42
N SER A 432 -32.35 3.20 -27.94
CA SER A 432 -32.46 3.45 -29.39
C SER A 432 -31.12 3.46 -30.14
N ARG A 433 -30.00 3.76 -29.45
CA ARG A 433 -28.67 3.77 -30.10
C ARG A 433 -28.22 2.35 -30.39
N LYS A 434 -28.10 2.03 -31.68
CA LYS A 434 -27.77 0.69 -32.19
C LYS A 434 -26.29 0.34 -32.07
N TYR A 435 -25.40 1.32 -32.17
CA TYR A 435 -23.97 1.12 -32.01
C TYR A 435 -23.63 1.16 -30.52
N ARG A 436 -22.88 0.18 -30.01
CA ARG A 436 -22.50 0.09 -28.60
C ARG A 436 -21.05 -0.32 -28.33
N HIS A 437 -20.23 -0.39 -29.38
CA HIS A 437 -18.89 -0.99 -29.30
C HIS A 437 -17.91 -0.17 -28.44
N PHE A 438 -18.11 1.14 -28.31
CA PHE A 438 -17.23 2.05 -27.55
C PHE A 438 -17.90 2.66 -26.32
N ASP A 439 -18.97 2.03 -25.81
CA ASP A 439 -19.76 2.54 -24.68
C ASP A 439 -18.97 2.61 -23.38
N ASP A 440 -17.95 1.76 -23.27
CA ASP A 440 -17.11 1.61 -22.09
C ASP A 440 -15.74 2.28 -22.25
N VAL A 441 -15.54 3.00 -23.35
CA VAL A 441 -14.32 3.76 -23.66
C VAL A 441 -14.55 5.24 -23.40
N LEU A 442 -13.55 5.90 -22.80
CA LEU A 442 -13.47 7.36 -22.73
C LEU A 442 -12.66 7.86 -23.92
N LEU A 443 -13.29 8.62 -24.81
CA LEU A 443 -12.59 9.37 -25.86
C LEU A 443 -12.12 10.70 -25.27
N ILE A 444 -10.81 10.85 -25.08
CA ILE A 444 -10.17 12.05 -24.57
C ILE A 444 -9.70 12.88 -25.76
N VAL A 445 -10.36 14.03 -25.96
CA VAL A 445 -10.09 14.96 -27.05
C VAL A 445 -9.29 16.16 -26.54
N PHE A 446 -8.01 16.24 -26.91
CA PHE A 446 -7.16 17.36 -26.51
C PHE A 446 -7.26 18.52 -27.48
N PHE A 447 -7.35 19.74 -26.95
CA PHE A 447 -7.23 20.97 -27.72
C PHE A 447 -6.19 21.91 -27.10
N SER A 448 -5.38 22.53 -27.96
CA SER A 448 -4.27 23.39 -27.55
C SER A 448 -4.62 24.88 -27.50
N HIS A 449 -5.68 25.32 -28.18
CA HIS A 449 -6.11 26.73 -28.25
C HIS A 449 -7.65 26.85 -28.29
N ALA A 450 -8.17 27.98 -27.77
CA ALA A 450 -9.61 28.29 -27.72
C ALA A 450 -10.24 28.51 -29.12
N ARG A 451 -9.45 28.99 -30.09
CA ARG A 451 -9.91 29.26 -31.48
C ARG A 451 -10.39 28.04 -32.29
N TYR A 452 -10.48 26.86 -31.66
CA TYR A 452 -10.92 25.62 -32.29
C TYR A 452 -12.34 25.21 -31.91
N ASP A 453 -13.12 26.07 -31.24
CA ASP A 453 -14.52 25.83 -30.87
C ASP A 453 -15.34 25.19 -31.99
N THR A 454 -15.30 25.80 -33.18
CA THR A 454 -15.96 25.31 -34.40
C THR A 454 -15.56 23.87 -34.77
N ASN A 455 -14.30 23.50 -34.55
CA ASN A 455 -13.80 22.15 -34.83
C ASN A 455 -14.30 21.15 -33.79
N LEU A 456 -14.41 21.55 -32.52
CA LEU A 456 -14.90 20.70 -31.43
C LEU A 456 -16.38 20.35 -31.62
N ASP A 457 -17.20 21.31 -32.05
CA ASP A 457 -18.62 21.12 -32.35
C ASP A 457 -18.80 20.06 -33.44
N SER A 458 -18.10 20.24 -34.56
CA SER A 458 -18.14 19.33 -35.70
C SER A 458 -17.62 17.94 -35.34
N TYR A 459 -16.56 17.88 -34.53
CA TYR A 459 -16.00 16.63 -34.00
C TYR A 459 -17.03 15.87 -33.16
N ARG A 460 -17.69 16.56 -32.22
CA ARG A 460 -18.75 15.98 -31.39
C ARG A 460 -19.90 15.46 -32.26
N ASP A 461 -20.37 16.28 -33.20
CA ASP A 461 -21.54 15.96 -34.03
C ASP A 461 -21.33 14.71 -34.91
N VAL A 462 -20.08 14.40 -35.26
CA VAL A 462 -19.73 13.15 -35.94
C VAL A 462 -19.54 11.99 -34.96
N TYR A 463 -18.75 12.17 -33.90
CA TYR A 463 -18.27 11.03 -33.10
C TYR A 463 -19.16 10.66 -31.90
N ALA A 464 -20.07 11.54 -31.46
CA ALA A 464 -20.98 11.24 -30.34
C ALA A 464 -21.93 10.06 -30.60
N GLU A 465 -22.18 9.72 -31.87
CA GLU A 465 -22.93 8.50 -32.24
C GLU A 465 -22.17 7.22 -31.87
N TYR A 466 -20.84 7.26 -31.88
CA TYR A 466 -19.99 6.10 -31.65
C TYR A 466 -19.45 6.04 -30.22
N PHE A 467 -19.07 7.21 -29.68
CA PHE A 467 -18.51 7.37 -28.34
C PHE A 467 -19.49 8.19 -27.49
N PRO A 468 -20.27 7.55 -26.60
CA PRO A 468 -21.17 8.29 -25.71
C PRO A 468 -20.41 9.06 -24.61
N ASN A 469 -19.14 8.72 -24.37
CA ASN A 469 -18.29 9.37 -23.37
C ASN A 469 -17.13 10.08 -24.07
N ILE A 470 -17.29 11.38 -24.33
CA ILE A 470 -16.25 12.23 -24.91
C ILE A 470 -15.88 13.29 -23.86
N LEU A 471 -14.60 13.36 -23.54
CA LEU A 471 -14.03 14.38 -22.66
C LEU A 471 -13.17 15.32 -23.50
N PHE A 472 -13.56 16.59 -23.59
CA PHE A 472 -12.72 17.62 -24.20
C PHE A 472 -11.82 18.20 -23.10
N ILE A 473 -10.50 18.25 -23.34
CA ILE A 473 -9.53 18.68 -22.33
C ILE A 473 -8.49 19.64 -22.91
N GLY A 474 -8.21 20.71 -22.18
CA GLY A 474 -7.31 21.77 -22.63
C GLY A 474 -7.03 22.83 -21.56
N PRO A 475 -6.31 23.90 -21.91
CA PRO A 475 -5.89 24.95 -20.97
C PRO A 475 -7.05 25.85 -20.47
N ALA A 476 -6.90 26.38 -19.25
CA ALA A 476 -7.88 27.29 -18.63
C ALA A 476 -7.97 28.68 -19.21
N ASN A 477 -6.84 29.21 -19.65
CA ASN A 477 -6.76 30.52 -20.23
C ASN A 477 -5.76 30.50 -21.39
N ARG A 478 -6.25 30.76 -22.59
CA ARG A 478 -5.47 31.47 -23.59
C ARG A 478 -6.32 32.66 -23.95
N GLU A 479 -5.73 33.85 -23.90
CA GLU A 479 -6.38 35.15 -24.09
C GLU A 479 -6.93 35.31 -25.51
N ASP A 480 -7.92 34.49 -25.88
CA ASP A 480 -8.81 34.69 -27.01
C ASP A 480 -10.24 34.59 -26.46
N ALA A 481 -11.01 35.66 -26.67
CA ALA A 481 -12.39 35.77 -26.26
C ALA A 481 -13.24 34.82 -27.11
N GLY A 482 -13.84 33.82 -26.49
CA GLY A 482 -14.75 32.90 -27.17
C GLY A 482 -14.64 31.49 -26.61
N PHE A 483 -15.26 31.28 -25.47
CA PHE A 483 -15.86 29.98 -25.14
C PHE A 483 -17.29 30.33 -24.72
N GLU A 484 -18.18 30.51 -25.70
CA GLU A 484 -19.58 30.82 -25.43
C GLU A 484 -20.42 29.56 -25.15
N HIS A 485 -19.83 28.36 -25.22
CA HIS A 485 -20.54 27.08 -25.15
C HIS A 485 -20.00 26.09 -24.09
N SER A 486 -20.96 25.35 -23.50
CA SER A 486 -20.81 24.53 -22.31
C SER A 486 -20.58 23.06 -22.68
N TYR A 487 -19.32 22.65 -22.83
CA TYR A 487 -18.93 21.25 -22.97
C TYR A 487 -18.43 20.69 -21.64
N ASP A 488 -18.25 19.37 -21.56
CA ASP A 488 -17.41 18.74 -20.54
C ASP A 488 -15.96 19.11 -20.79
N VAL A 489 -15.63 20.37 -20.53
CA VAL A 489 -14.28 20.89 -20.65
C VAL A 489 -13.62 20.68 -19.30
N TYR A 490 -12.72 19.70 -19.25
CA TYR A 490 -11.79 19.69 -18.14
C TYR A 490 -10.73 20.74 -18.41
N VAL A 491 -10.66 21.71 -17.53
CA VAL A 491 -9.78 22.84 -17.62
C VAL A 491 -8.75 22.72 -16.50
N ASP A 492 -7.48 22.58 -16.85
CA ASP A 492 -6.39 22.65 -15.87
C ASP A 492 -5.73 24.03 -15.87
N THR A 493 -5.41 24.51 -14.67
CA THR A 493 -4.56 25.69 -14.42
C THR A 493 -3.11 25.48 -14.81
N TYR A 494 -2.75 24.29 -15.31
CA TYR A 494 -1.43 23.99 -15.83
C TYR A 494 -1.08 24.95 -16.98
N HIS A 495 -0.33 25.99 -16.64
CA HIS A 495 0.20 26.91 -17.62
C HIS A 495 1.30 26.19 -18.41
N ALA A 496 1.06 25.98 -19.69
CA ALA A 496 2.18 25.76 -20.61
C ALA A 496 3.05 27.02 -20.53
N ALA A 497 4.33 26.89 -20.18
CA ALA A 497 5.30 27.98 -20.18
C ALA A 497 5.65 28.42 -21.62
N GLU A 498 4.66 28.42 -22.52
CA GLU A 498 4.79 28.82 -23.90
C GLU A 498 4.94 30.33 -23.97
N ASP A 499 6.15 30.79 -24.28
CA ASP A 499 6.33 32.13 -24.82
C ASP A 499 5.97 32.13 -26.30
N LEU A 500 4.70 32.42 -26.60
CA LEU A 500 4.22 32.55 -27.98
C LEU A 500 4.88 33.70 -28.75
N SER A 501 5.59 34.61 -28.07
CA SER A 501 6.38 35.65 -28.72
C SER A 501 7.71 35.12 -29.28
N ASN A 502 8.14 33.93 -28.84
CA ASN A 502 9.32 33.25 -29.32
C ASN A 502 8.95 32.01 -30.17
N PRO A 503 8.96 32.11 -31.51
CA PRO A 503 8.65 30.98 -32.40
C PRO A 503 9.63 29.79 -32.24
N ASP A 504 10.79 29.99 -31.59
CA ASP A 504 11.75 28.92 -31.30
C ASP A 504 11.38 28.08 -30.06
N GLU A 505 10.41 28.53 -29.23
CA GLU A 505 9.99 27.87 -27.97
C GLU A 505 8.61 27.16 -28.04
N TYR A 506 8.03 27.01 -29.24
CA TYR A 506 6.70 26.43 -29.50
C TYR A 506 6.47 24.98 -28.95
N LYS A 507 7.52 24.29 -28.48
CA LYS A 507 7.48 22.87 -28.07
C LYS A 507 6.86 22.61 -26.69
N MET A 508 6.51 23.64 -25.92
CA MET A 508 5.93 23.49 -24.57
C MET A 508 4.47 22.95 -24.59
N ALA A 509 3.75 23.04 -25.72
CA ALA A 509 2.40 22.48 -25.88
C ALA A 509 2.35 20.96 -25.68
N GLY A 510 3.41 20.24 -26.06
CA GLY A 510 3.51 18.80 -25.86
C GLY A 510 3.50 18.43 -24.37
N ARG A 511 4.15 19.21 -23.51
CA ARG A 511 4.16 18.94 -22.07
C ARG A 511 2.75 19.07 -21.47
N MET A 512 1.98 20.05 -21.96
CA MET A 512 0.58 20.21 -21.58
C MET A 512 -0.26 19.03 -22.05
N ALA A 513 -0.11 18.58 -23.30
CA ALA A 513 -0.89 17.49 -23.87
C ALA A 513 -0.84 16.20 -23.03
N HIS A 514 0.36 15.68 -22.70
CA HIS A 514 0.40 14.48 -21.86
C HIS A 514 0.09 14.72 -20.38
N HIS A 515 0.17 15.98 -19.91
CA HIS A 515 -0.32 16.34 -18.58
C HIS A 515 -1.85 16.20 -18.56
N MET A 516 -2.52 16.71 -19.60
CA MET A 516 -3.96 16.55 -19.78
C MET A 516 -4.36 15.08 -19.92
N LEU A 517 -3.62 14.27 -20.68
CA LEU A 517 -3.84 12.83 -20.73
C LEU A 517 -3.77 12.19 -19.33
N TYR A 518 -2.72 12.51 -18.56
CA TYR A 518 -2.57 12.02 -17.18
C TYR A 518 -3.75 12.43 -16.30
N VAL A 519 -4.16 13.70 -16.35
CA VAL A 519 -5.25 14.25 -15.53
C VAL A 519 -6.59 13.63 -15.91
N ALA A 520 -6.90 13.51 -17.20
CA ALA A 520 -8.11 12.86 -17.68
C ALA A 520 -8.22 11.42 -17.16
N MET A 521 -7.13 10.64 -17.24
CA MET A 521 -7.10 9.27 -16.73
C MET A 521 -7.16 9.21 -15.20
N GLN A 522 -6.65 10.24 -14.50
CA GLN A 522 -6.72 10.35 -13.04
C GLN A 522 -8.15 10.61 -12.56
N GLU A 523 -8.83 11.59 -13.15
CA GLU A 523 -10.15 12.06 -12.76
C GLU A 523 -11.28 11.11 -13.20
N HIS A 524 -11.01 10.27 -14.21
CA HIS A 524 -11.97 9.34 -14.78
C HIS A 524 -11.47 7.88 -14.76
N PRO A 525 -11.33 7.25 -13.57
CA PRO A 525 -10.68 5.93 -13.44
C PRO A 525 -11.52 4.72 -13.89
N CYS A 526 -12.78 4.94 -14.26
CA CYS A 526 -13.81 3.89 -14.39
C CYS A 526 -14.20 3.52 -15.83
N TYR A 527 -13.24 3.58 -16.75
CA TYR A 527 -13.44 3.19 -18.15
C TYR A 527 -12.63 1.93 -18.49
N ASP A 528 -13.17 1.11 -19.38
CA ASP A 528 -12.52 -0.13 -19.84
C ASP A 528 -11.40 0.18 -20.84
N GLY A 529 -11.41 1.38 -21.40
CA GLY A 529 -10.40 1.90 -22.30
C GLY A 529 -10.35 3.42 -22.34
N TYR A 530 -9.19 3.94 -22.73
CA TYR A 530 -8.93 5.36 -22.91
C TYR A 530 -8.39 5.56 -24.33
N LEU A 531 -9.18 6.18 -25.20
CA LEU A 531 -8.74 6.56 -26.54
C LEU A 531 -8.35 8.04 -26.52
N TRP A 532 -7.08 8.32 -26.75
CA TRP A 532 -6.56 9.69 -26.84
C TRP A 532 -6.47 10.12 -28.29
N ALA A 533 -7.02 11.31 -28.60
CA ALA A 533 -6.92 11.94 -29.90
C ALA A 533 -6.96 13.48 -29.78
N PRO A 534 -6.08 14.23 -30.43
CA PRO A 534 -6.26 15.67 -30.58
C PRO A 534 -7.47 16.03 -31.43
N PHE A 535 -7.98 17.26 -31.26
CA PHE A 535 -9.17 17.77 -31.96
C PHE A 535 -9.07 17.76 -33.50
N ASP A 536 -7.86 17.81 -34.05
CA ASP A 536 -7.53 17.78 -35.47
C ASP A 536 -7.16 16.36 -35.95
N THR A 537 -7.59 15.32 -35.24
CA THR A 537 -7.36 13.93 -35.63
C THR A 537 -8.63 13.29 -36.16
N LEU A 538 -8.60 12.78 -37.40
CA LEU A 538 -9.69 11.97 -37.94
C LEU A 538 -9.63 10.54 -37.37
N LEU A 539 -10.78 10.01 -36.94
CA LEU A 539 -10.94 8.65 -36.42
C LEU A 539 -11.77 7.79 -37.38
N ASN A 540 -11.15 6.78 -38.01
CA ASN A 540 -11.87 5.81 -38.84
C ASN A 540 -12.54 4.74 -37.94
N VAL A 541 -13.66 5.10 -37.29
CA VAL A 541 -14.37 4.25 -36.32
C VAL A 541 -14.65 2.82 -36.80
N PRO A 542 -15.17 2.57 -38.03
CA PRO A 542 -15.41 1.21 -38.54
C PRO A 542 -14.18 0.32 -38.60
N ARG A 543 -13.00 0.94 -38.64
CA ARG A 543 -11.72 0.27 -38.69
C ARG A 543 -11.15 0.08 -37.29
N LEU A 544 -11.27 1.09 -36.42
CA LEU A 544 -10.88 1.01 -35.01
C LEU A 544 -11.66 -0.05 -34.23
N GLN A 545 -12.94 -0.30 -34.55
CA GLN A 545 -13.72 -1.36 -33.88
C GLN A 545 -13.20 -2.79 -34.12
N LEU A 546 -12.29 -2.98 -35.09
CA LEU A 546 -11.65 -4.28 -35.35
C LEU A 546 -10.49 -4.55 -34.39
N PHE A 547 -10.05 -3.54 -33.63
CA PHE A 547 -8.96 -3.66 -32.69
C PHE A 547 -9.48 -4.27 -31.38
N ASP A 548 -8.69 -5.18 -30.80
CA ASP A 548 -8.99 -5.74 -29.48
C ASP A 548 -8.79 -4.67 -28.41
N GLN A 549 -9.88 -4.21 -27.81
CA GLN A 549 -9.92 -3.21 -26.73
C GLN A 549 -9.23 -3.67 -25.44
N ASN A 550 -8.82 -4.94 -25.37
CA ASN A 550 -7.95 -5.43 -24.32
C ASN A 550 -6.48 -5.12 -24.56
N ARG A 551 -6.06 -4.62 -25.72
CA ARG A 551 -4.63 -4.41 -26.03
C ARG A 551 -4.34 -2.95 -26.25
N PHE A 552 -3.08 -2.56 -26.08
CA PHE A 552 -2.62 -1.21 -26.46
C PHE A 552 -2.76 -1.01 -27.97
N TRP A 553 -3.23 0.16 -28.40
CA TRP A 553 -3.23 0.53 -29.83
C TRP A 553 -2.32 1.72 -30.02
N TYR A 554 -1.36 1.57 -30.93
CA TYR A 554 -0.40 2.61 -31.26
C TYR A 554 0.32 2.25 -32.57
N HIS A 555 0.81 3.23 -33.33
CA HIS A 555 1.58 3.01 -34.55
C HIS A 555 3.04 2.55 -34.25
N SER A 556 3.19 1.55 -33.37
CA SER A 556 4.50 1.08 -32.86
C SER A 556 5.34 0.38 -33.93
N PRO A 557 6.68 0.50 -33.93
CA PRO A 557 7.57 -0.33 -34.76
C PRO A 557 7.53 -1.81 -34.39
N PHE A 558 6.96 -2.15 -33.23
CA PHE A 558 6.76 -3.52 -32.74
C PHE A 558 5.28 -3.92 -32.77
N GLY A 559 4.43 -3.11 -33.39
CA GLY A 559 2.99 -3.34 -33.45
C GLY A 559 2.64 -4.51 -34.36
N ARG A 560 1.65 -5.29 -33.96
CA ARG A 560 1.05 -6.33 -34.79
C ARG A 560 -0.09 -5.72 -35.62
N TYR A 561 -0.01 -5.86 -36.94
CA TYR A 561 -1.07 -5.41 -37.84
C TYR A 561 -2.41 -6.08 -37.51
N VAL A 562 -3.47 -5.28 -37.46
CA VAL A 562 -4.84 -5.76 -37.30
C VAL A 562 -5.40 -6.11 -38.68
N PRO A 563 -5.88 -7.35 -38.90
CA PRO A 563 -6.39 -7.77 -40.20
C PRO A 563 -7.46 -6.84 -40.76
N ASN A 564 -7.35 -6.58 -42.05
CA ASN A 564 -8.24 -5.69 -42.78
C ASN A 564 -8.82 -6.46 -43.97
N LEU A 565 -10.14 -6.65 -44.00
CA LEU A 565 -10.82 -7.40 -45.06
C LEU A 565 -10.90 -6.62 -46.38
N ALA A 566 -10.69 -5.30 -46.33
CA ALA A 566 -10.63 -4.44 -47.50
C ALA A 566 -9.29 -4.51 -48.23
N LEU A 567 -8.25 -5.07 -47.60
CA LEU A 567 -6.93 -5.25 -48.18
C LEU A 567 -6.73 -6.73 -48.55
N ASP A 568 -5.95 -6.97 -49.61
CA ASP A 568 -5.47 -8.31 -49.92
C ASP A 568 -4.69 -8.88 -48.71
N PRO A 569 -4.90 -10.14 -48.29
CA PRO A 569 -4.07 -10.77 -47.27
C PRO A 569 -2.55 -10.63 -47.48
N SER A 570 -2.11 -10.53 -48.74
CA SER A 570 -0.69 -10.26 -49.06
C SER A 570 -0.23 -8.85 -48.65
N ALA A 571 -1.13 -7.87 -48.67
CA ALA A 571 -0.89 -6.48 -48.29
C ALA A 571 -0.72 -6.30 -46.78
N MET A 572 -1.35 -7.14 -45.94
CA MET A 572 -1.25 -7.05 -44.47
C MET A 572 0.18 -7.22 -43.92
N ASN A 573 1.04 -7.91 -44.67
CA ASN A 573 2.44 -8.12 -44.29
C ASN A 573 3.39 -7.13 -44.99
N ASN A 574 2.86 -6.26 -45.86
CA ASN A 574 3.67 -5.34 -46.61
C ASN A 574 3.71 -3.97 -45.91
N ALA A 575 4.77 -3.76 -45.11
CA ALA A 575 4.99 -2.51 -44.40
C ALA A 575 4.93 -1.25 -45.29
N SER A 576 5.21 -1.36 -46.60
CA SER A 576 5.14 -0.20 -47.51
C SER A 576 3.72 0.31 -47.75
N LEU A 577 2.69 -0.49 -47.44
CA LEU A 577 1.27 -0.13 -47.59
C LEU A 577 0.65 0.44 -46.32
N HIS A 578 1.41 0.42 -45.23
CA HIS A 578 1.02 0.96 -43.94
C HIS A 578 1.65 2.35 -43.73
N ALA A 579 1.17 3.06 -42.71
CA ALA A 579 1.86 4.25 -42.25
C ALA A 579 3.29 3.89 -41.77
N PRO A 580 4.25 4.84 -41.78
CA PRO A 580 5.52 4.62 -41.12
C PRO A 580 5.32 4.45 -39.60
N PRO A 581 5.96 3.46 -38.95
CA PRO A 581 5.86 3.29 -37.50
C PRO A 581 6.56 4.43 -36.74
N ALA A 582 6.32 4.48 -35.43
CA ALA A 582 7.10 5.30 -34.52
C ALA A 582 8.59 4.94 -34.60
N ASN A 583 9.44 5.95 -34.38
CA ASN A 583 10.88 5.83 -34.42
C ASN A 583 11.44 5.39 -33.06
N ILE A 584 12.54 4.65 -33.13
CA ILE A 584 13.35 4.34 -31.95
C ILE A 584 14.42 5.42 -31.86
N SER A 585 14.65 5.96 -30.67
CA SER A 585 15.66 6.99 -30.48
C SER A 585 17.06 6.51 -30.91
N PRO A 586 17.93 7.42 -31.40
CA PRO A 586 19.34 7.13 -31.52
C PRO A 586 19.96 6.81 -30.15
N ASP A 587 21.17 6.23 -30.16
CA ASP A 587 21.97 6.11 -28.94
C ASP A 587 22.22 7.53 -28.38
N PRO A 588 21.92 7.79 -27.09
CA PRO A 588 22.21 9.09 -26.48
C PRO A 588 23.67 9.54 -26.63
N ALA A 589 24.62 8.61 -26.73
CA ALA A 589 26.05 8.90 -26.95
C ALA A 589 26.36 9.35 -28.39
N ASP A 590 25.53 8.95 -29.35
CA ASP A 590 25.70 9.22 -30.79
C ASP A 590 24.77 10.34 -31.28
N MET A 591 24.10 11.06 -30.37
CA MET A 591 23.15 12.09 -30.73
C MET A 591 23.86 13.30 -31.38
N PRO A 592 23.46 13.72 -32.59
CA PRO A 592 24.04 14.89 -33.23
C PRO A 592 23.67 16.20 -32.50
N PRO A 593 24.55 17.23 -32.50
CA PRO A 593 24.21 18.57 -32.03
C PRO A 593 23.12 19.16 -32.93
N TRP A 594 22.00 19.55 -32.32
CA TRP A 594 20.70 19.89 -32.90
C TRP A 594 20.71 20.73 -34.21
N LYS A 595 19.86 20.35 -35.19
CA LYS A 595 19.37 21.20 -36.29
C LYS A 595 17.83 21.15 -36.30
N GLY A 596 17.19 22.32 -36.28
CA GLY A 596 15.72 22.45 -36.22
C GLY A 596 14.99 22.02 -37.51
N TRP A 597 13.70 21.67 -37.33
CA TRP A 597 12.66 21.27 -38.30
C TRP A 597 13.03 20.12 -39.26
N GLY A 598 12.34 18.97 -39.13
CA GLY A 598 12.56 17.76 -39.93
C GLY A 598 12.34 16.46 -39.14
N GLU A 599 12.82 15.32 -39.66
CA GLU A 599 12.56 13.95 -39.17
C GLU A 599 12.98 13.67 -37.70
N ASP A 600 13.86 14.50 -37.11
CA ASP A 600 14.45 14.30 -35.77
C ASP A 600 14.06 15.36 -34.72
N TRP A 601 13.02 16.15 -34.99
CA TRP A 601 12.76 17.42 -34.30
C TRP A 601 12.51 17.33 -32.78
N TRP A 602 12.08 16.18 -32.26
CA TRP A 602 11.89 15.96 -30.82
C TRP A 602 13.14 15.41 -30.12
N TRP A 603 14.00 14.64 -30.78
CA TRP A 603 15.10 13.93 -30.10
C TRP A 603 16.23 14.83 -29.62
N GLY A 604 16.68 15.74 -30.50
CA GLY A 604 17.90 16.53 -30.29
C GLY A 604 17.73 17.81 -29.47
N SER A 605 16.51 18.15 -29.05
CA SER A 605 16.30 19.39 -28.30
C SER A 605 16.93 19.30 -26.90
N PRO A 606 17.76 20.28 -26.48
CA PRO A 606 18.32 20.29 -25.14
C PRO A 606 17.28 20.67 -24.06
N TYR A 607 16.11 21.18 -24.46
CA TYR A 607 15.07 21.66 -23.56
C TYR A 607 13.94 20.65 -23.34
N VAL A 608 13.67 19.80 -24.32
CA VAL A 608 12.54 18.84 -24.26
C VAL A 608 12.85 17.45 -24.82
N GLY A 609 14.03 17.26 -25.43
CA GLY A 609 14.41 16.02 -26.11
C GLY A 609 15.02 14.96 -25.19
N LEU A 610 15.80 14.02 -25.75
CA LEU A 610 16.35 12.90 -24.97
C LEU A 610 17.11 13.34 -23.70
N PRO A 611 17.96 14.38 -23.70
CA PRO A 611 18.70 14.76 -22.50
C PRO A 611 17.78 15.11 -21.32
N VAL A 612 16.57 15.58 -21.60
CA VAL A 612 15.54 15.96 -20.63
C VAL A 612 14.62 14.79 -20.27
N CYS A 613 14.40 13.88 -21.21
CA CYS A 613 13.59 12.67 -21.00
C CYS A 613 14.36 11.56 -20.24
N MET A 614 15.67 11.43 -20.42
CA MET A 614 16.47 10.36 -19.82
C MET A 614 16.46 10.35 -18.28
N PRO A 615 16.48 11.49 -17.55
CA PRO A 615 16.32 11.49 -16.10
C PRO A 615 15.00 10.87 -15.63
N ALA A 616 13.90 11.04 -16.38
CA ALA A 616 12.64 10.39 -16.09
C ALA A 616 12.71 8.88 -16.37
N PHE A 617 13.25 8.51 -17.54
CA PHE A 617 13.47 7.11 -17.91
C PHE A 617 14.29 6.34 -16.87
N ASN A 618 15.38 6.92 -16.36
CA ASN A 618 16.25 6.29 -15.37
C ASN A 618 15.59 6.06 -14.00
N LYS A 619 14.48 6.75 -13.70
CA LYS A 619 13.67 6.49 -12.50
C LYS A 619 12.69 5.33 -12.68
N VAL A 620 12.43 4.89 -13.90
CA VAL A 620 11.57 3.75 -14.20
C VAL A 620 12.20 2.47 -13.67
N SER A 621 11.37 1.54 -13.19
CA SER A 621 11.85 0.27 -12.63
C SER A 621 12.70 -0.50 -13.64
N GLU A 622 13.72 -1.22 -13.15
CA GLU A 622 14.59 -2.02 -14.00
C GLU A 622 13.80 -3.06 -14.81
N ALA A 623 12.80 -3.70 -14.20
CA ALA A 623 11.95 -4.66 -14.89
C ALA A 623 11.22 -4.04 -16.11
N GLN A 624 10.71 -2.82 -15.99
CA GLN A 624 10.07 -2.11 -17.11
C GLN A 624 11.08 -1.72 -18.19
N ARG A 625 12.25 -1.21 -17.80
CA ARG A 625 13.32 -0.86 -18.75
C ARG A 625 13.87 -2.08 -19.48
N ASP A 626 14.03 -3.22 -18.81
CA ASP A 626 14.44 -4.48 -19.44
C ASP A 626 13.42 -4.99 -20.46
N ARG A 627 12.12 -4.74 -20.23
CA ARG A 627 11.08 -5.06 -21.23
C ARG A 627 11.23 -4.21 -22.48
N LEU A 628 11.42 -2.90 -22.32
CA LEU A 628 11.66 -2.03 -23.46
C LEU A 628 12.96 -2.41 -24.19
N ALA A 629 14.02 -2.71 -23.44
CA ALA A 629 15.29 -3.17 -23.97
C ALA A 629 15.17 -4.46 -24.79
N ALA A 630 14.27 -5.37 -24.39
CA ALA A 630 13.99 -6.58 -25.15
C ALA A 630 13.33 -6.30 -26.52
N LEU A 631 12.60 -5.19 -26.66
CA LEU A 631 12.02 -4.75 -27.93
C LEU A 631 13.03 -3.99 -28.79
N THR A 632 13.77 -3.05 -28.19
CA THR A 632 14.69 -2.15 -28.90
C THR A 632 16.07 -2.74 -29.15
N GLY A 633 16.41 -3.85 -28.47
CA GLY A 633 17.75 -4.44 -28.46
C GLY A 633 18.79 -3.66 -27.65
N GLN A 634 18.42 -2.54 -27.01
CA GLN A 634 19.32 -1.67 -26.25
C GLN A 634 18.63 -1.08 -25.01
N ARG A 635 19.36 -0.99 -23.90
CA ARG A 635 18.79 -0.57 -22.60
C ARG A 635 18.35 0.89 -22.51
N ASP A 636 18.99 1.77 -23.29
CA ASP A 636 18.84 3.23 -23.15
C ASP A 636 18.15 3.87 -24.36
N ARG A 637 17.31 3.11 -25.07
CA ARG A 637 16.52 3.60 -26.21
C ARG A 637 15.09 3.95 -25.80
N LEU A 638 14.69 5.16 -26.14
CA LEU A 638 13.34 5.68 -25.99
C LEU A 638 12.53 5.45 -27.28
N ILE A 639 11.21 5.48 -27.18
CA ILE A 639 10.31 5.40 -28.34
C ILE A 639 9.72 6.78 -28.58
N GLY A 640 9.69 7.21 -29.83
CA GLY A 640 9.10 8.49 -30.18
C GLY A 640 8.48 8.51 -31.56
N GLY A 641 7.48 9.34 -31.73
CA GLY A 641 6.59 9.35 -32.87
C GLY A 641 5.34 10.15 -32.53
N SER A 642 4.42 10.28 -33.48
CA SER A 642 3.15 10.97 -33.22
C SER A 642 2.49 10.43 -31.95
N ALA A 643 1.95 11.35 -31.16
CA ALA A 643 1.17 11.03 -29.98
C ALA A 643 -0.29 11.41 -30.19
N ASP A 644 -0.74 11.47 -31.45
CA ASP A 644 -2.07 11.94 -31.83
C ASP A 644 -3.11 10.80 -31.80
N THR A 645 -2.69 9.54 -31.71
CA THR A 645 -3.62 8.43 -31.50
C THR A 645 -2.98 7.35 -30.65
N MET A 646 -3.56 7.12 -29.48
CA MET A 646 -3.21 5.96 -28.66
C MET A 646 -4.42 5.45 -27.89
N TYR A 647 -4.50 4.14 -27.74
CA TYR A 647 -5.51 3.50 -26.90
C TYR A 647 -4.83 2.76 -25.75
N ILE A 648 -5.25 3.07 -24.52
CA ILE A 648 -4.78 2.44 -23.30
C ILE A 648 -5.91 1.61 -22.70
N PRO A 649 -5.76 0.28 -22.59
CA PRO A 649 -6.71 -0.55 -21.86
C PRO A 649 -6.84 -0.10 -20.40
N GLY A 650 -8.06 -0.03 -19.88
CA GLY A 650 -8.33 0.47 -18.54
C GLY A 650 -7.61 -0.33 -17.45
N ARG A 651 -7.40 -1.63 -17.65
CA ARG A 651 -6.61 -2.48 -16.74
C ARG A 651 -5.14 -2.07 -16.62
N HIS A 652 -4.60 -1.37 -17.62
CA HIS A 652 -3.21 -0.90 -17.65
C HIS A 652 -3.07 0.58 -17.27
N ARG A 653 -4.18 1.29 -17.01
CA ARG A 653 -4.23 2.71 -16.67
C ARG A 653 -3.23 3.10 -15.58
N GLU A 654 -3.27 2.40 -14.44
CA GLU A 654 -2.42 2.71 -13.28
C GLU A 654 -0.93 2.56 -13.62
N THR A 655 -0.57 1.49 -14.35
CA THR A 655 0.82 1.26 -14.76
C THR A 655 1.27 2.36 -15.72
N PHE A 656 0.45 2.66 -16.74
CA PHE A 656 0.73 3.71 -17.71
C PHE A 656 0.89 5.08 -17.06
N MET A 657 -0.08 5.48 -16.21
CA MET A 657 -0.03 6.73 -15.48
C MET A 657 1.18 6.84 -14.55
N SER A 658 1.54 5.75 -13.85
CA SER A 658 2.71 5.76 -12.96
C SER A 658 4.01 6.03 -13.71
N VAL A 659 4.13 5.54 -14.95
CA VAL A 659 5.29 5.78 -15.81
C VAL A 659 5.23 7.19 -16.40
N LEU A 660 4.07 7.60 -16.94
CA LEU A 660 3.88 8.93 -17.53
C LEU A 660 4.15 10.04 -16.51
N ALA A 661 3.77 9.84 -15.24
CA ALA A 661 4.06 10.75 -14.13
C ALA A 661 5.55 11.00 -13.91
N LEU A 662 6.43 10.04 -14.24
CA LEU A 662 7.88 10.25 -14.15
C LEU A 662 8.36 11.23 -15.22
N PHE A 663 7.80 11.14 -16.42
CA PHE A 663 8.11 12.07 -17.53
C PHE A 663 7.56 13.47 -17.27
N LEU A 664 6.41 13.59 -16.60
CA LEU A 664 5.85 14.88 -16.17
C LEU A 664 6.71 15.63 -15.15
N GLN A 665 7.61 14.93 -14.44
CA GLN A 665 8.60 15.56 -13.54
C GLN A 665 9.74 16.25 -14.30
N THR A 666 9.81 16.08 -15.62
CA THR A 666 10.76 16.78 -16.49
C THR A 666 10.00 17.57 -17.55
N ASP A 667 10.73 18.26 -18.40
CA ASP A 667 10.17 18.96 -19.57
C ASP A 667 10.17 18.07 -20.82
N CYS A 668 10.10 16.73 -20.64
CA CYS A 668 10.13 15.79 -21.75
C CYS A 668 8.96 16.05 -22.72
N PHE A 669 9.25 16.02 -24.01
CA PHE A 669 8.26 16.25 -25.05
C PHE A 669 7.27 15.09 -25.17
N LEU A 670 5.99 15.40 -25.46
CA LEU A 670 4.88 14.43 -25.59
C LEU A 670 5.25 13.23 -26.47
N GLU A 671 5.74 13.52 -27.67
CA GLU A 671 6.03 12.53 -28.71
C GLU A 671 7.22 11.63 -28.36
N ILE A 672 7.86 11.84 -27.21
CA ILE A 672 8.81 10.91 -26.60
C ILE A 672 8.17 10.25 -25.37
N ALA A 673 7.64 11.07 -24.48
CA ALA A 673 7.14 10.63 -23.18
C ALA A 673 5.96 9.66 -23.28
N ALA A 674 4.92 9.98 -24.05
CA ALA A 674 3.73 9.14 -24.14
C ALA A 674 3.99 7.82 -24.89
N PRO A 675 4.66 7.81 -26.06
CA PRO A 675 5.05 6.55 -26.72
C PRO A 675 5.96 5.70 -25.84
N THR A 676 6.96 6.30 -25.19
CA THR A 676 7.85 5.54 -24.29
C THR A 676 7.07 4.98 -23.09
N ALA A 677 6.21 5.77 -22.45
CA ALA A 677 5.41 5.32 -21.31
C ALA A 677 4.50 4.15 -21.68
N LEU A 678 3.91 4.16 -22.87
CA LEU A 678 3.10 3.07 -23.40
C LEU A 678 3.92 1.77 -23.50
N HIS A 679 5.10 1.82 -24.12
CA HIS A 679 5.94 0.63 -24.29
C HIS A 679 6.54 0.12 -22.98
N LEU A 680 6.90 1.01 -22.06
CA LEU A 680 7.35 0.63 -20.71
C LEU A 680 6.24 -0.03 -19.89
N SER A 681 4.98 0.26 -20.20
CA SER A 681 3.81 -0.29 -19.52
C SER A 681 3.35 -1.62 -20.11
N LEU A 682 3.85 -1.99 -21.30
CA LEU A 682 3.48 -3.22 -21.99
C LEU A 682 3.89 -4.48 -21.18
N PRO A 683 2.93 -5.39 -20.88
CA PRO A 683 3.23 -6.71 -20.33
C PRO A 683 4.06 -7.58 -21.29
N ARG A 684 4.77 -8.59 -20.78
CA ARG A 684 5.65 -9.44 -21.62
C ARG A 684 4.89 -10.38 -22.56
N ASP A 685 3.64 -10.66 -22.22
CA ASP A 685 2.74 -11.60 -22.87
C ASP A 685 1.66 -10.91 -23.72
N GLU A 686 1.78 -9.59 -23.89
CA GLU A 686 0.86 -8.80 -24.70
C GLU A 686 1.60 -8.08 -25.84
N ASP A 687 0.90 -7.93 -26.96
CA ASP A 687 1.39 -7.18 -28.11
C ASP A 687 0.65 -5.84 -28.22
N ILE A 688 1.31 -4.85 -28.81
CA ILE A 688 0.67 -3.61 -29.28
C ILE A 688 -0.02 -3.91 -30.62
N LEU A 689 -1.24 -3.41 -30.80
CA LEU A 689 -1.93 -3.43 -32.08
C LEU A 689 -1.53 -2.21 -32.89
N TYR A 690 -1.05 -2.45 -34.11
CA TYR A 690 -0.56 -1.42 -35.01
C TYR A 690 -1.72 -0.59 -35.56
N VAL A 691 -1.70 0.72 -35.31
CA VAL A 691 -2.63 1.70 -35.88
C VAL A 691 -1.99 2.35 -37.11
N ASP A 692 -2.65 2.33 -38.26
CA ASP A 692 -2.26 3.06 -39.46
C ASP A 692 -2.53 4.57 -39.30
N HIS A 693 -1.73 5.21 -38.44
CA HIS A 693 -1.80 6.64 -38.17
C HIS A 693 -0.95 7.44 -39.16
N TRP A 694 -1.56 8.37 -39.88
CA TRP A 694 -0.86 9.22 -40.84
C TRP A 694 -0.64 10.62 -40.29
N TRP A 695 0.62 11.05 -40.29
CA TRP A 695 0.96 12.44 -40.00
C TRP A 695 1.28 13.18 -41.30
N ILE A 696 0.44 14.15 -41.65
CA ILE A 696 0.53 14.87 -42.93
C ILE A 696 0.86 16.34 -42.72
N TRP A 697 1.73 16.85 -43.59
CA TRP A 697 2.15 18.26 -43.62
C TRP A 697 1.67 18.99 -44.86
N GLN A 698 1.04 18.26 -45.79
CA GLN A 698 0.60 18.76 -47.08
C GLN A 698 -0.85 18.36 -47.31
N PRO A 699 -1.64 19.24 -47.96
CA PRO A 699 -3.02 18.94 -48.28
C PRO A 699 -3.14 17.73 -49.22
N PRO A 700 -4.32 17.09 -49.27
CA PRO A 700 -5.56 17.51 -48.62
C PRO A 700 -5.61 17.21 -47.11
N PHE A 701 -6.16 18.14 -46.33
CA PHE A 701 -6.31 18.05 -44.85
C PHE A 701 -7.71 17.55 -44.45
N ASP A 702 -8.26 16.64 -45.25
CA ASP A 702 -9.65 16.22 -45.16
C ASP A 702 -9.86 14.77 -45.61
N THR A 703 -11.10 14.36 -45.84
CA THR A 703 -11.47 13.00 -46.22
C THR A 703 -10.94 12.59 -47.60
N GLU A 704 -10.55 13.52 -48.49
CA GLU A 704 -9.96 13.20 -49.79
C GLU A 704 -8.61 12.50 -49.61
N PHE A 705 -7.84 12.86 -48.58
CA PHE A 705 -6.60 12.17 -48.22
C PHE A 705 -6.85 10.68 -47.97
N VAL A 706 -7.85 10.39 -47.13
CA VAL A 706 -8.22 9.02 -46.76
C VAL A 706 -8.62 8.21 -47.99
N ARG A 707 -9.52 8.77 -48.82
CA ARG A 707 -9.97 8.10 -50.05
C ARG A 707 -8.82 7.91 -51.03
N GLY A 708 -7.93 8.89 -51.17
CA GLY A 708 -6.73 8.78 -51.99
C GLY A 708 -5.82 7.63 -51.54
N LYS A 709 -5.58 7.50 -50.24
CA LYS A 709 -4.79 6.39 -49.69
C LYS A 709 -5.44 5.03 -49.90
N TRP A 710 -6.77 4.94 -49.77
CA TRP A 710 -7.48 3.71 -50.11
C TRP A 710 -7.34 3.33 -51.60
N VAL A 711 -7.35 4.30 -52.52
CA VAL A 711 -7.10 4.06 -53.95
C VAL A 711 -5.67 3.57 -54.22
N GLU A 712 -4.70 4.05 -53.44
CA GLU A 712 -3.32 3.55 -53.46
C GLU A 712 -3.16 2.14 -52.85
N GLY A 713 -4.24 1.54 -52.32
CA GLY A 713 -4.19 0.26 -51.63
C GLY A 713 -3.59 0.33 -50.22
N ARG A 714 -3.55 1.53 -49.63
CA ARG A 714 -3.10 1.78 -48.26
C ARG A 714 -4.31 1.91 -47.32
N GLU A 715 -4.09 1.73 -46.03
CA GLU A 715 -5.13 1.98 -45.02
C GLU A 715 -4.84 3.26 -44.22
N VAL A 716 -5.91 3.86 -43.70
CA VAL A 716 -5.86 5.00 -42.79
C VAL A 716 -6.81 4.68 -41.64
N ASP A 717 -6.23 4.39 -40.48
CA ASP A 717 -6.99 4.16 -39.25
C ASP A 717 -7.27 5.51 -38.57
N THR A 718 -6.25 6.36 -38.51
CA THR A 718 -6.37 7.76 -38.09
C THR A 718 -5.40 8.63 -38.87
N PHE A 719 -5.62 9.95 -38.87
CA PHE A 719 -4.61 10.89 -39.37
C PHE A 719 -4.71 12.25 -38.66
N HIS A 720 -3.56 12.88 -38.45
CA HIS A 720 -3.43 14.20 -37.81
C HIS A 720 -3.49 15.33 -38.85
N ALA A 721 -3.86 16.54 -38.40
CA ALA A 721 -4.09 17.73 -39.23
C ALA A 721 -5.36 17.65 -40.11
N PHE A 722 -6.43 17.04 -39.60
CA PHE A 722 -7.77 17.14 -40.19
C PHE A 722 -8.38 18.51 -39.88
N HIS A 723 -8.88 19.17 -40.92
CA HIS A 723 -9.51 20.49 -40.82
C HIS A 723 -11.04 20.37 -40.92
N TRP A 724 -11.73 20.64 -39.81
CA TRP A 724 -13.21 20.67 -39.76
C TRP A 724 -13.82 21.95 -40.32
N GLY A 725 -13.07 23.04 -40.25
CA GLY A 725 -13.44 24.35 -40.79
C GLY A 725 -12.37 24.91 -41.73
N GLU A 726 -12.47 26.19 -42.03
CA GLU A 726 -11.43 26.94 -42.72
C GLU A 726 -11.04 28.18 -41.92
N PRO A 727 -9.80 28.67 -42.02
CA PRO A 727 -9.42 29.95 -41.44
C PRO A 727 -10.29 31.08 -42.02
N SER A 728 -10.83 31.96 -41.18
CA SER A 728 -11.58 33.12 -41.63
C SER A 728 -10.70 34.08 -42.44
N GLU A 729 -11.30 34.83 -43.38
CA GLU A 729 -10.57 35.84 -44.18
C GLU A 729 -9.96 36.94 -43.31
N GLU A 730 -10.60 37.27 -42.19
CA GLU A 730 -10.14 38.29 -41.23
C GLU A 730 -9.03 37.78 -40.28
N GLY A 731 -8.75 36.47 -40.31
CA GLY A 731 -7.74 35.82 -39.48
C GLY A 731 -8.18 35.62 -38.02
N GLY A 732 -7.59 34.62 -37.37
CA GLY A 732 -7.75 34.39 -35.92
C GLY A 732 -8.88 33.47 -35.48
N MET A 733 -9.93 33.25 -36.30
CA MET A 733 -11.00 32.29 -36.01
C MET A 733 -11.22 31.30 -37.16
N TRP A 734 -11.66 30.08 -36.84
CA TRP A 734 -12.03 29.05 -37.82
C TRP A 734 -13.54 29.09 -38.09
N GLU A 735 -13.92 29.20 -39.36
CA GLU A 735 -15.32 29.16 -39.79
C GLU A 735 -15.77 27.72 -40.04
N PRO A 736 -17.00 27.33 -39.60
CA PRO A 736 -17.49 25.98 -39.76
C PRO A 736 -17.74 25.65 -41.23
N ARG A 737 -17.44 24.41 -41.61
CA ARG A 737 -17.82 23.83 -42.91
C ARG A 737 -18.78 22.66 -42.66
N PRO A 738 -20.10 22.90 -42.48
CA PRO A 738 -21.06 21.84 -42.15
C PRO A 738 -21.05 20.67 -43.13
N GLU A 739 -20.69 20.90 -44.39
CA GLU A 739 -20.49 19.88 -45.42
C GLU A 739 -19.46 18.81 -45.03
N ARG A 740 -18.48 19.14 -44.18
CA ARG A 740 -17.46 18.22 -43.67
C ARG A 740 -18.05 17.16 -42.75
N ILE A 741 -19.05 17.51 -41.95
CA ILE A 741 -19.74 16.56 -41.04
C ILE A 741 -20.36 15.43 -41.87
N GLU A 742 -21.11 15.78 -42.92
CA GLU A 742 -21.77 14.80 -43.77
C GLU A 742 -20.79 14.01 -44.64
N ASP A 743 -19.70 14.65 -45.08
CA ASP A 743 -18.64 13.97 -45.81
C ASP A 743 -17.87 12.96 -44.95
N VAL A 744 -17.56 13.28 -43.68
CA VAL A 744 -16.96 12.32 -42.74
C VAL A 744 -17.94 11.18 -42.44
N ARG A 745 -19.22 11.46 -42.21
CA ARG A 745 -20.23 10.39 -42.02
C ARG A 745 -20.29 9.44 -43.22
N ARG A 746 -20.26 9.96 -44.45
CA ARG A 746 -20.18 9.15 -45.68
C ARG A 746 -18.88 8.35 -45.75
N LEU A 747 -17.73 8.96 -45.42
CA LEU A 747 -16.45 8.26 -45.33
C LEU A 747 -16.50 7.08 -44.36
N LEU A 748 -17.11 7.24 -43.18
CA LEU A 748 -17.26 6.15 -42.21
C LEU A 748 -18.20 5.05 -42.74
N GLN A 749 -19.26 5.40 -43.48
CA GLN A 749 -20.11 4.40 -44.14
C GLN A 749 -19.35 3.63 -45.23
N ASP A 750 -18.56 4.32 -46.05
CA ASP A 750 -17.71 3.71 -47.08
C ASP A 750 -16.68 2.77 -46.46
N SER A 751 -16.03 3.19 -45.37
CA SER A 751 -15.10 2.37 -44.60
C SER A 751 -15.78 1.13 -44.04
N ALA A 752 -16.96 1.27 -43.43
CA ALA A 752 -17.72 0.13 -42.92
C ALA A 752 -18.08 -0.88 -44.02
N ALA A 753 -18.50 -0.39 -45.19
CA ALA A 753 -18.78 -1.21 -46.36
C ALA A 753 -17.53 -1.97 -46.85
N ARG A 754 -16.38 -1.27 -46.94
CA ARG A 754 -15.07 -1.87 -47.28
C ARG A 754 -14.69 -2.99 -46.31
N GLN A 755 -14.94 -2.81 -45.01
CA GLN A 755 -14.62 -3.78 -43.96
C GLN A 755 -15.64 -4.91 -43.80
N GLY A 756 -16.80 -4.84 -44.48
CA GLY A 756 -17.91 -5.78 -44.27
C GLY A 756 -18.63 -5.60 -42.92
N ASN A 757 -18.44 -4.46 -42.25
CA ASN A 757 -19.05 -4.15 -40.98
C ASN A 757 -20.38 -3.42 -41.18
N ARG A 758 -21.38 -3.69 -40.33
CA ARG A 758 -22.67 -2.97 -40.35
C ARG A 758 -22.65 -1.83 -39.33
N LEU A 759 -22.46 -0.60 -39.79
CA LEU A 759 -22.78 0.59 -38.99
C LEU A 759 -24.31 0.82 -38.93
N PRO A 760 -24.82 1.52 -37.90
CA PRO A 760 -26.18 2.04 -37.93
C PRO A 760 -26.38 2.91 -39.18
N LYS A 761 -27.56 2.83 -39.80
CA LYS A 761 -27.94 3.83 -40.80
C LYS A 761 -28.14 5.15 -40.05
N VAL A 762 -27.35 6.16 -40.39
CA VAL A 762 -27.54 7.53 -39.90
C VAL A 762 -28.94 7.97 -40.32
N THR A 763 -29.86 8.10 -39.37
CA THR A 763 -31.15 8.75 -39.62
C THR A 763 -30.88 10.24 -39.63
N LEU A 764 -30.85 10.83 -40.83
CA LEU A 764 -30.81 12.28 -41.00
C LEU A 764 -32.06 12.86 -40.33
N THR A 765 -31.90 13.45 -39.16
CA THR A 765 -32.91 14.35 -38.60
C THR A 765 -32.78 15.66 -39.37
N ASN A 766 -33.77 15.91 -40.25
CA ASN A 766 -33.94 17.18 -40.95
C ASN A 766 -34.11 18.35 -39.99
#